data_AF-A0AAN0JPX4-F1
#
_entry.id   AF-A0AAN0JPX4-F1
#
_cell.length_a   1.000
_cell.length_b   1.000
_cell.length_c   1.000
_cell.angle_alpha   90.00
_cell.angle_beta   90.00
_cell.angle_gamma   90.00
#
_symmetry.space_group_name_H-M   'P 1'
#
loop_
_entity.id
_entity.type
_entity.pdbx_description
1 polymer ?
#
loop_
_entity_poly.entity_id
_entity_poly.type
_entity_poly.pdbx_seq_one_letter_code
_entity_poly.pdbx_strand_id
1 'polypeptide(L)'
;MIEGEDKRILPLTVDSSDFIDAITQLKPVQIKGDPLLQIQLVKVSSEIGHYIQLVNLVDIRIVLLDLGIKLRSPRYQSQKKVREITAVILFLCEKKEILSFDSNALEYLQFLLSSLSAITRTLHSLNEDGRDAFVASFQLLLHTMNKLETNKKKEELQHTVPFVENWTIVHNGENFSCGSKKDTQKEYQFWVDMYSIDDQSLEWKEILQNIIFNRFEKIKNFKLMVQVFERLVSFSVDDDIIDVTRDCLVKHVSSANDMELQILAKGSSETQNILTNYIDMRFPSLPDSIGTLLEWDMWPTILTALTNTSSSKSQNICQHIKDILEDSQSKLKSGSVTVEMLLQLNEKWDTHLVQMVSTLSIDQHKFLDDIRLAVDRIQTFKFFLMLLKKFCSSLSTASDLLTNHKKCFLNSLCIYDADDGWIFPLFPEFEAKMMTPMIIQFTIMSSEELTNDIFYFKLQQLTKNVTQELSLKDVYHDLWVPLFDHCCSVANELKGETITLSRLSMIFGGTESADSEKTIKKLLSAVEKCHMECINNIGLLVDICGNDVSKLAEKIETKSLDTQWVKKIGRKITDWSNVQALSTEADQLMEALEAYDLDKSIVHHFSKQGIQTFLNEMLKYVTDDDEKVLLLLKSSRLYSWKVKESIKKLGECKDLRLFIKSKSKDVSEMERFIQIALDIVAGEGAEMQDRLIDLSELCGKFYPLLYQIDSSTTTQDVSTIQMLFQQTWESLTTHDDPLTLTESCISHAKWYQFIGQLQGAGEQGTVKQLRDINEHGEYTVSTIKDLQECTVSLEIVSGDSDVSDDSHVSKKFWTLDDLHEIESKLVLITRQTSAWVDAKNSFQEMLGKVCQICDVVQKLKEYGHMKYLKWDMILACSYFLDNLARLDKEIEELEKILSKWIGYVWRCRYQYSELNYYKTNQLIVLREELTKVKENEDHQISLQVFRLLNSTIGKPLESELIVRKALKGDVSLDDKYSATKKEFHATQSASQPDQVEADIESDSEIISKVSQSLVQVRNDKSMNMLYEESNPLGYPDYLILQALLNENITDIFDMMEWYGELSEDDIDKYKKEWMVNDVETKKSPLSTAESSPDSLCESSPESFVDIDINHVAKYFFKRMESSRFEKTTSIADETDFISLDNLGKCLQTIAARQKCLKEREFPRPFEQGLPNLVITTADNIFICTLQIYSAGQNSSLPTFDEVFLCSESTTLEEV
;
A
#
# COMPACT_ATOMS: atom_id res chain seq x y z
N MET A 1 -13.35 52.55 -126.73
CA MET A 1 -13.41 51.53 -127.80
C MET A 1 -12.21 50.59 -127.64
N ILE A 2 -12.36 49.33 -128.04
CA ILE A 2 -11.25 48.37 -128.18
C ILE A 2 -11.10 48.09 -129.68
N GLU A 3 -9.91 48.33 -130.23
CA GLU A 3 -9.47 47.75 -131.50
C GLU A 3 -8.00 47.35 -131.36
N GLY A 4 -7.67 46.11 -131.76
CA GLY A 4 -6.32 45.53 -131.66
C GLY A 4 -6.28 44.21 -130.90
N GLU A 5 -5.58 43.21 -131.45
CA GLU A 5 -5.44 41.87 -130.85
C GLU A 5 -4.50 41.84 -129.62
N ASP A 6 -3.70 42.90 -129.43
CA ASP A 6 -2.89 43.13 -128.23
C ASP A 6 -3.78 43.62 -127.07
N LYS A 7 -4.24 42.70 -126.21
CA LYS A 7 -5.04 42.98 -125.00
C LYS A 7 -4.23 43.73 -123.91
N ARG A 8 -3.84 44.98 -124.16
CA ARG A 8 -3.23 45.89 -123.18
C ARG A 8 -4.23 46.96 -122.75
N ILE A 9 -4.34 47.18 -121.44
CA ILE A 9 -5.30 48.13 -120.84
C ILE A 9 -4.57 49.45 -120.57
N LEU A 10 -5.05 50.55 -121.15
CA LEU A 10 -4.66 51.91 -120.79
C LEU A 10 -5.54 52.44 -119.64
N PRO A 11 -5.01 53.21 -118.69
CA PRO A 11 -5.80 53.79 -117.61
C PRO A 11 -6.63 54.97 -118.13
N LEU A 12 -7.95 54.86 -118.03
CA LEU A 12 -8.90 55.94 -118.29
C LEU A 12 -9.30 56.61 -116.98
N THR A 13 -9.00 57.90 -116.83
CA THR A 13 -9.62 58.79 -115.85
C THR A 13 -10.71 59.58 -116.56
N VAL A 14 -11.96 59.40 -116.15
CA VAL A 14 -13.16 60.06 -116.71
C VAL A 14 -13.83 60.85 -115.59
N ASP A 15 -14.31 62.06 -115.89
CA ASP A 15 -15.07 62.86 -114.92
C ASP A 15 -16.47 62.27 -114.68
N SER A 16 -16.98 62.42 -113.46
CA SER A 16 -18.16 61.68 -112.97
C SER A 16 -19.44 61.94 -113.77
N SER A 17 -19.63 63.16 -114.28
CA SER A 17 -20.77 63.54 -115.15
C SER A 17 -20.79 62.72 -116.43
N ASP A 18 -19.65 62.67 -117.10
CA ASP A 18 -19.50 62.11 -118.45
C ASP A 18 -19.65 60.58 -118.42
N PHE A 19 -19.32 59.97 -117.28
CA PHE A 19 -19.52 58.55 -117.03
C PHE A 19 -21.00 58.17 -116.90
N ILE A 20 -21.83 58.98 -116.23
CA ILE A 20 -23.28 58.74 -116.11
C ILE A 20 -23.99 58.91 -117.46
N ASP A 21 -23.67 59.99 -118.19
CA ASP A 21 -24.26 60.24 -119.52
C ASP A 21 -23.83 59.18 -120.55
N ALA A 22 -22.63 58.61 -120.43
CA ALA A 22 -22.19 57.48 -121.25
C ALA A 22 -22.92 56.17 -120.90
N ILE A 23 -23.16 55.90 -119.61
CA ILE A 23 -23.84 54.66 -119.17
C ILE A 23 -25.33 54.66 -119.54
N THR A 24 -26.02 55.79 -119.39
CA THR A 24 -27.46 55.90 -119.69
C THR A 24 -27.80 55.74 -121.18
N GLN A 25 -26.82 55.90 -122.07
CA GLN A 25 -26.97 55.69 -123.52
C GLN A 25 -26.74 54.23 -123.98
N LEU A 26 -26.23 53.35 -123.12
CA LEU A 26 -25.92 51.95 -123.47
C LEU A 26 -27.15 51.03 -123.35
N LYS A 27 -27.32 50.10 -124.29
CA LYS A 27 -28.41 49.10 -124.24
C LYS A 27 -28.05 47.92 -123.34
N PRO A 28 -28.92 47.50 -122.38
CA PRO A 28 -28.62 46.42 -121.43
C PRO A 28 -28.18 45.09 -122.07
N VAL A 29 -28.70 44.78 -123.26
CA VAL A 29 -28.41 43.54 -124.00
C VAL A 29 -26.94 43.44 -124.44
N GLN A 30 -26.28 44.57 -124.71
CA GLN A 30 -24.89 44.58 -125.17
C GLN A 30 -23.88 44.41 -124.03
N ILE A 31 -24.22 44.88 -122.82
CA ILE A 31 -23.34 44.79 -121.64
C ILE A 31 -23.38 43.37 -121.04
N LYS A 32 -24.57 42.76 -120.91
CA LYS A 32 -24.75 41.45 -120.27
C LYS A 32 -23.97 40.30 -120.95
N GLY A 33 -23.56 40.45 -122.20
CA GLY A 33 -22.81 39.45 -122.96
C GLY A 33 -21.28 39.49 -122.81
N ASP A 34 -20.70 40.57 -122.28
CA ASP A 34 -19.24 40.75 -122.14
C ASP A 34 -18.82 40.92 -120.67
N PRO A 35 -18.27 39.88 -120.02
CA PRO A 35 -17.79 39.96 -118.63
C PRO A 35 -16.63 40.93 -118.44
N LEU A 36 -15.81 41.14 -119.48
CA LEU A 36 -14.61 41.98 -119.41
C LEU A 36 -15.00 43.46 -119.48
N LEU A 37 -15.99 43.80 -120.30
CA LEU A 37 -16.65 45.11 -120.31
C LEU A 37 -17.34 45.41 -118.97
N GLN A 38 -18.07 44.45 -118.41
CA GLN A 38 -18.73 44.59 -117.10
C GLN A 38 -17.72 44.87 -115.97
N ILE A 39 -16.61 44.13 -115.91
CA ILE A 39 -15.54 44.37 -114.93
C ILE A 39 -14.90 45.75 -115.12
N GLN A 40 -14.72 46.22 -116.36
CA GLN A 40 -14.16 47.55 -116.63
C GLN A 40 -15.13 48.67 -116.21
N LEU A 41 -16.43 48.54 -116.50
CA LEU A 41 -17.45 49.51 -116.06
C LEU A 41 -17.46 49.66 -114.54
N VAL A 42 -17.41 48.55 -113.79
CA VAL A 42 -17.37 48.62 -112.31
C VAL A 42 -16.02 49.19 -111.81
N LYS A 43 -14.89 48.83 -112.43
CA LYS A 43 -13.57 49.36 -112.05
C LYS A 43 -13.37 50.85 -112.30
N VAL A 44 -13.97 51.40 -113.37
CA VAL A 44 -13.89 52.84 -113.68
C VAL A 44 -14.78 53.68 -112.78
N SER A 45 -15.81 53.10 -112.13
CA SER A 45 -16.64 53.83 -111.16
C SER A 45 -15.83 54.32 -109.95
N SER A 46 -15.54 55.61 -109.94
CA SER A 46 -14.80 56.29 -108.87
C SER A 46 -15.74 56.80 -107.77
N GLU A 47 -16.97 57.16 -108.15
CA GLU A 47 -18.03 57.63 -107.26
C GLU A 47 -19.13 56.59 -107.10
N ILE A 48 -19.68 56.53 -105.89
CA ILE A 48 -20.50 55.38 -105.49
C ILE A 48 -21.96 55.52 -105.95
N GLY A 49 -22.41 56.75 -106.31
CA GLY A 49 -23.68 56.97 -106.99
C GLY A 49 -23.79 56.26 -108.36
N HIS A 50 -22.66 55.90 -108.99
CA HIS A 50 -22.66 55.12 -110.24
C HIS A 50 -23.22 53.70 -110.06
N TYR A 51 -23.08 53.11 -108.87
CA TYR A 51 -23.56 51.75 -108.61
C TYR A 51 -25.07 51.61 -108.71
N ILE A 52 -25.81 52.63 -108.26
CA ILE A 52 -27.28 52.68 -108.33
C ILE A 52 -27.78 52.50 -109.78
N GLN A 53 -27.01 52.99 -110.77
CA GLN A 53 -27.33 52.79 -112.18
C GLN A 53 -26.72 51.49 -112.74
N LEU A 54 -25.47 51.16 -112.39
CA LEU A 54 -24.76 49.96 -112.86
C LEU A 54 -25.45 48.64 -112.44
N VAL A 55 -26.13 48.60 -111.29
CA VAL A 55 -26.87 47.41 -110.79
C VAL A 55 -27.94 46.89 -111.77
N ASN A 56 -28.48 47.74 -112.64
CA ASN A 56 -29.45 47.31 -113.67
C ASN A 56 -28.79 46.79 -114.96
N LEU A 57 -27.48 46.99 -115.13
CA LEU A 57 -26.74 46.78 -116.37
C LEU A 57 -25.65 45.70 -116.26
N VAL A 58 -25.07 45.55 -115.06
CA VAL A 58 -23.97 44.63 -114.75
C VAL A 58 -24.45 43.47 -113.88
N ASP A 59 -23.83 42.30 -114.02
CA ASP A 59 -24.05 41.14 -113.16
C ASP A 59 -23.78 41.47 -111.68
N ILE A 60 -24.75 41.16 -110.82
CA ILE A 60 -24.69 41.44 -109.37
C ILE A 60 -23.45 40.82 -108.71
N ARG A 61 -22.93 39.69 -109.22
CA ARG A 61 -21.72 39.03 -108.70
C ARG A 61 -20.48 39.90 -108.88
N ILE A 62 -20.38 40.62 -110.00
CA ILE A 62 -19.27 41.56 -110.28
C ILE A 62 -19.39 42.79 -109.36
N VAL A 63 -20.62 43.28 -109.13
CA VAL A 63 -20.90 44.38 -108.21
C VAL A 63 -20.49 44.01 -106.77
N LEU A 64 -20.95 42.86 -106.26
CA LEU A 64 -20.63 42.37 -104.91
C LEU A 64 -19.13 42.13 -104.71
N LEU A 65 -18.46 41.52 -105.70
CA LEU A 65 -17.02 41.27 -105.68
C LEU A 65 -16.23 42.58 -105.58
N ASP A 66 -16.55 43.58 -106.42
CA ASP A 66 -15.82 44.85 -106.43
C ASP A 66 -16.10 45.69 -105.19
N LEU A 67 -17.34 45.70 -104.67
CA LEU A 67 -17.64 46.30 -103.36
C LEU A 67 -16.80 45.65 -102.26
N GLY A 68 -16.70 44.32 -102.21
CA GLY A 68 -15.82 43.62 -101.26
C GLY A 68 -14.34 43.98 -101.41
N ILE A 69 -13.83 44.05 -102.65
CA ILE A 69 -12.45 44.46 -102.95
C ILE A 69 -12.19 45.92 -102.52
N LYS A 70 -13.14 46.83 -102.78
CA LYS A 70 -13.06 48.24 -102.36
C LYS A 70 -13.03 48.34 -100.82
N LEU A 71 -13.89 47.61 -100.11
CA LEU A 71 -13.91 47.59 -98.63
C LEU A 71 -12.58 47.08 -98.02
N ARG A 72 -11.94 46.09 -98.65
CA ARG A 72 -10.60 45.61 -98.24
C ARG A 72 -9.44 46.54 -98.65
N SER A 73 -9.67 47.57 -99.46
CA SER A 73 -8.64 48.47 -99.96
C SER A 73 -8.40 49.68 -99.02
N PRO A 74 -7.16 49.95 -98.57
CA PRO A 74 -6.85 51.11 -97.72
C PRO A 74 -7.30 52.46 -98.30
N ARG A 75 -7.43 52.56 -99.63
CA ARG A 75 -7.88 53.79 -100.34
C ARG A 75 -9.37 54.11 -100.15
N TYR A 76 -10.16 53.16 -99.66
CA TYR A 76 -11.62 53.26 -99.51
C TYR A 76 -12.11 53.08 -98.05
N GLN A 77 -11.20 52.88 -97.10
CA GLN A 77 -11.50 52.68 -95.68
C GLN A 77 -11.74 53.98 -94.89
N SER A 78 -11.85 55.14 -95.55
CA SER A 78 -12.26 56.38 -94.88
C SER A 78 -13.77 56.39 -94.62
N GLN A 79 -14.20 56.90 -93.45
CA GLN A 79 -15.61 56.93 -93.04
C GLN A 79 -16.57 57.43 -94.13
N LYS A 80 -16.20 58.50 -94.86
CA LYS A 80 -17.02 59.03 -95.96
C LYS A 80 -17.27 57.99 -97.06
N LYS A 81 -16.22 57.29 -97.52
CA LYS A 81 -16.33 56.28 -98.58
C LYS A 81 -17.03 55.01 -98.11
N VAL A 82 -16.82 54.60 -96.86
CA VAL A 82 -17.55 53.48 -96.26
C VAL A 82 -19.04 53.79 -96.16
N ARG A 83 -19.42 55.00 -95.73
CA ARG A 83 -20.83 55.47 -95.67
C ARG A 83 -21.50 55.44 -97.04
N GLU A 84 -20.78 55.86 -98.08
CA GLU A 84 -21.25 55.78 -99.45
C GLU A 84 -21.46 54.31 -99.89
N ILE A 85 -20.52 53.38 -99.60
CA ILE A 85 -20.68 51.94 -99.89
C ILE A 85 -21.88 51.33 -99.14
N THR A 86 -22.03 51.69 -97.87
CA THR A 86 -23.18 51.35 -97.01
C THR A 86 -24.51 51.72 -97.65
N ALA A 87 -24.63 52.91 -98.24
CA ALA A 87 -25.85 53.34 -98.94
C ALA A 87 -26.16 52.48 -100.18
N VAL A 88 -25.14 51.96 -100.88
CA VAL A 88 -25.33 51.02 -101.99
C VAL A 88 -25.77 49.64 -101.50
N ILE A 89 -25.22 49.15 -100.39
CA ILE A 89 -25.66 47.89 -99.77
C ILE A 89 -27.14 47.97 -99.35
N LEU A 90 -27.56 49.11 -98.80
CA LEU A 90 -28.97 49.38 -98.48
C LEU A 90 -29.85 49.38 -99.73
N PHE A 91 -29.46 50.12 -100.78
CA PHE A 91 -30.17 50.14 -102.06
C PHE A 91 -30.27 48.74 -102.72
N LEU A 92 -29.23 47.91 -102.59
CA LEU A 92 -29.26 46.52 -103.05
C LEU A 92 -30.30 45.69 -102.27
N CYS A 93 -30.43 45.90 -100.96
CA CYS A 93 -31.44 45.21 -100.14
C CYS A 93 -32.86 45.68 -100.47
N GLU A 94 -33.09 46.97 -100.69
CA GLU A 94 -34.39 47.49 -101.15
C GLU A 94 -34.81 46.91 -102.52
N LYS A 95 -33.85 46.54 -103.36
CA LYS A 95 -34.07 45.96 -104.69
C LYS A 95 -33.96 44.43 -104.75
N LYS A 96 -33.83 43.74 -103.61
CA LYS A 96 -33.54 42.29 -103.56
C LYS A 96 -34.51 41.41 -104.36
N GLU A 97 -35.80 41.75 -104.37
CA GLU A 97 -36.84 41.00 -105.11
C GLU A 97 -36.72 41.09 -106.64
N ILE A 98 -36.05 42.13 -107.15
CA ILE A 98 -35.87 42.40 -108.58
C ILE A 98 -34.55 41.79 -109.10
N LEU A 99 -33.62 41.49 -108.19
CA LEU A 99 -32.28 40.99 -108.50
C LEU A 99 -32.26 39.46 -108.55
N SER A 100 -31.80 38.89 -109.68
CA SER A 100 -31.68 37.44 -109.84
C SER A 100 -30.40 36.90 -109.19
N PHE A 101 -30.49 36.53 -107.91
CA PHE A 101 -29.43 35.80 -107.23
C PHE A 101 -29.48 34.31 -107.57
N ASP A 102 -28.38 33.77 -108.10
CA ASP A 102 -28.15 32.33 -108.32
C ASP A 102 -27.38 31.71 -107.15
N SER A 103 -27.21 30.38 -107.14
CA SER A 103 -26.47 29.69 -106.07
C SER A 103 -25.00 30.14 -105.98
N ASN A 104 -24.43 30.72 -107.05
CA ASN A 104 -23.05 31.18 -107.09
C ASN A 104 -22.92 32.60 -106.50
N ALA A 105 -23.99 33.39 -106.44
CA ALA A 105 -24.01 34.70 -105.79
C ALA A 105 -23.75 34.61 -104.27
N LEU A 106 -23.95 33.45 -103.65
CA LEU A 106 -23.73 33.22 -102.23
C LEU A 106 -22.26 33.39 -101.82
N GLU A 107 -21.32 32.84 -102.61
CA GLU A 107 -19.87 33.00 -102.39
C GLU A 107 -19.45 34.49 -102.42
N TYR A 108 -20.07 35.28 -103.30
CA TYR A 108 -19.80 36.72 -103.40
C TYR A 108 -20.43 37.53 -102.25
N LEU A 109 -21.59 37.11 -101.74
CA LEU A 109 -22.18 37.69 -100.52
C LEU A 109 -21.36 37.35 -99.27
N GLN A 110 -20.87 36.11 -99.15
CA GLN A 110 -19.91 35.72 -98.11
C GLN A 110 -18.58 36.48 -98.22
N PHE A 111 -18.08 36.70 -99.45
CA PHE A 111 -16.92 37.55 -99.67
C PHE A 111 -17.20 39.02 -99.28
N LEU A 112 -18.39 39.55 -99.54
CA LEU A 112 -18.80 40.88 -99.09
C LEU A 112 -18.87 40.95 -97.55
N LEU A 113 -19.53 40.01 -96.89
CA LEU A 113 -19.64 39.93 -95.42
C LEU A 113 -18.27 39.79 -94.75
N SER A 114 -17.38 38.94 -95.27
CA SER A 114 -15.99 38.85 -94.77
C SER A 114 -15.16 40.13 -95.03
N SER A 115 -15.54 40.93 -96.04
CA SER A 115 -14.91 42.22 -96.33
C SER A 115 -15.45 43.35 -95.44
N LEU A 116 -16.75 43.30 -95.09
CA LEU A 116 -17.36 44.13 -94.05
C LEU A 116 -16.76 43.81 -92.68
N SER A 117 -16.50 42.53 -92.39
CA SER A 117 -15.80 42.05 -91.17
C SER A 117 -14.41 42.69 -91.01
N ALA A 118 -13.69 42.92 -92.12
CA ALA A 118 -12.38 43.58 -92.09
C ALA A 118 -12.46 45.07 -91.71
N ILE A 119 -13.65 45.70 -91.78
CA ILE A 119 -13.86 47.13 -91.49
C ILE A 119 -14.90 47.40 -90.40
N THR A 120 -15.29 46.39 -89.61
CA THR A 120 -16.31 46.46 -88.55
C THR A 120 -16.19 47.69 -87.64
N ARG A 121 -14.95 48.08 -87.25
CA ARG A 121 -14.70 49.28 -86.42
C ARG A 121 -15.09 50.58 -87.13
N THR A 122 -14.88 50.66 -88.45
CA THR A 122 -15.28 51.82 -89.25
C THR A 122 -16.79 51.86 -89.43
N LEU A 123 -17.45 50.70 -89.63
CA LEU A 123 -18.91 50.60 -89.69
C LEU A 123 -19.55 51.01 -88.36
N HIS A 124 -19.05 50.52 -87.22
CA HIS A 124 -19.53 50.93 -85.89
C HIS A 124 -19.42 52.45 -85.69
N SER A 125 -18.35 53.09 -86.18
CA SER A 125 -18.17 54.55 -86.10
C SER A 125 -19.15 55.37 -86.96
N LEU A 126 -19.97 54.73 -87.79
CA LEU A 126 -21.05 55.35 -88.58
C LEU A 126 -22.43 55.25 -87.92
N ASN A 127 -22.54 54.65 -86.72
CA ASN A 127 -23.78 54.47 -85.97
C ASN A 127 -24.89 53.78 -86.81
N GLU A 128 -26.02 54.45 -87.03
CA GLU A 128 -27.22 53.92 -87.70
C GLU A 128 -26.90 53.40 -89.11
N ASP A 129 -26.22 54.18 -89.95
CA ASP A 129 -25.86 53.76 -91.31
C ASP A 129 -25.03 52.46 -91.31
N GLY A 130 -24.13 52.31 -90.34
CA GLY A 130 -23.29 51.11 -90.20
C GLY A 130 -24.09 49.87 -89.80
N ARG A 131 -25.03 50.04 -88.87
CA ARG A 131 -25.99 49.01 -88.45
C ARG A 131 -26.92 48.62 -89.60
N ASP A 132 -27.44 49.59 -90.33
CA ASP A 132 -28.38 49.36 -91.42
C ASP A 132 -27.70 48.64 -92.58
N ALA A 133 -26.44 48.97 -92.91
CA ALA A 133 -25.64 48.18 -93.85
C ALA A 133 -25.41 46.74 -93.40
N PHE A 134 -25.17 46.52 -92.11
CA PHE A 134 -25.01 45.18 -91.54
C PHE A 134 -26.31 44.37 -91.68
N VAL A 135 -27.44 44.92 -91.24
CA VAL A 135 -28.78 44.29 -91.34
C VAL A 135 -29.14 44.04 -92.81
N ALA A 136 -28.94 45.02 -93.70
CA ALA A 136 -29.20 44.88 -95.13
C ALA A 136 -28.34 43.78 -95.79
N SER A 137 -27.08 43.63 -95.39
CA SER A 137 -26.20 42.57 -95.89
C SER A 137 -26.68 41.17 -95.46
N PHE A 138 -27.14 41.03 -94.21
CA PHE A 138 -27.73 39.78 -93.72
C PHE A 138 -29.08 39.48 -94.35
N GLN A 139 -29.97 40.47 -94.49
CA GLN A 139 -31.26 40.30 -95.17
C GLN A 139 -31.08 39.92 -96.65
N LEU A 140 -30.04 40.42 -97.32
CA LEU A 140 -29.66 39.98 -98.67
C LEU A 140 -29.23 38.51 -98.68
N LEU A 141 -28.33 38.10 -97.78
CA LEU A 141 -27.88 36.71 -97.66
C LEU A 141 -29.04 35.76 -97.34
N LEU A 142 -29.89 36.10 -96.35
CA LEU A 142 -31.07 35.30 -96.01
C LEU A 142 -32.04 35.17 -97.20
N HIS A 143 -32.26 36.26 -97.95
CA HIS A 143 -33.10 36.23 -99.15
C HIS A 143 -32.55 35.33 -100.27
N THR A 144 -31.22 35.26 -100.46
CA THR A 144 -30.63 34.31 -101.43
C THR A 144 -30.69 32.86 -100.95
N MET A 145 -30.63 32.64 -99.64
CA MET A 145 -30.63 31.31 -99.02
C MET A 145 -32.02 30.68 -98.86
N ASN A 146 -33.11 31.46 -98.95
CA ASN A 146 -34.50 30.97 -98.87
C ASN A 146 -34.91 29.93 -99.96
N LYS A 147 -34.02 29.62 -100.91
CA LYS A 147 -34.22 28.58 -101.94
C LYS A 147 -33.38 27.31 -101.72
N LEU A 148 -32.64 27.23 -100.62
CA LEU A 148 -31.78 26.09 -100.27
C LEU A 148 -32.50 25.11 -99.32
N GLU A 149 -32.07 23.83 -99.35
CA GLU A 149 -32.48 22.84 -98.34
C GLU A 149 -31.97 23.23 -96.95
N THR A 150 -32.73 22.92 -95.89
CA THR A 150 -32.44 23.34 -94.51
C THR A 150 -31.05 22.98 -94.01
N ASN A 151 -30.56 21.77 -94.32
CA ASN A 151 -29.19 21.36 -93.95
C ASN A 151 -28.13 22.24 -94.61
N LYS A 152 -28.29 22.57 -95.90
CA LYS A 152 -27.37 23.46 -96.61
C LYS A 152 -27.53 24.91 -96.17
N LYS A 153 -28.75 25.36 -95.85
CA LYS A 153 -29.01 26.66 -95.21
C LYS A 153 -28.24 26.78 -93.89
N LYS A 154 -28.20 25.72 -93.08
CA LYS A 154 -27.45 25.69 -91.80
C LYS A 154 -25.93 25.76 -91.99
N GLU A 155 -25.37 25.00 -92.93
CA GLU A 155 -23.94 25.05 -93.29
C GLU A 155 -23.52 26.45 -93.79
N GLU A 156 -24.30 27.03 -94.70
CA GLU A 156 -24.01 28.33 -95.29
C GLU A 156 -24.21 29.49 -94.28
N LEU A 157 -25.12 29.35 -93.30
CA LEU A 157 -25.25 30.30 -92.18
C LEU A 157 -24.06 30.20 -91.21
N GLN A 158 -23.46 29.02 -91.00
CA GLN A 158 -22.28 28.88 -90.13
C GLN A 158 -21.09 29.72 -90.64
N HIS A 159 -20.93 29.90 -91.96
CA HIS A 159 -19.92 30.80 -92.51
C HIS A 159 -20.10 32.28 -92.14
N THR A 160 -21.29 32.67 -91.65
CA THR A 160 -21.55 34.04 -91.16
C THR A 160 -21.20 34.24 -89.69
N VAL A 161 -21.05 33.18 -88.90
CA VAL A 161 -20.79 33.24 -87.44
C VAL A 161 -19.57 34.10 -87.09
N PRO A 162 -18.39 33.95 -87.75
CA PRO A 162 -17.22 34.78 -87.41
C PRO A 162 -17.43 36.28 -87.67
N PHE A 163 -18.38 36.64 -88.56
CA PHE A 163 -18.74 38.04 -88.80
C PHE A 163 -19.72 38.56 -87.74
N VAL A 164 -20.74 37.77 -87.35
CA VAL A 164 -21.64 38.12 -86.24
C VAL A 164 -20.87 38.26 -84.94
N GLU A 165 -19.93 37.35 -84.66
CA GLU A 165 -19.05 37.43 -83.49
C GLU A 165 -18.19 38.70 -83.51
N ASN A 166 -17.50 39.00 -84.62
CA ASN A 166 -16.68 40.21 -84.75
C ASN A 166 -17.53 41.50 -84.63
N TRP A 167 -18.72 41.54 -85.22
CA TRP A 167 -19.67 42.63 -85.07
C TRP A 167 -20.09 42.84 -83.61
N THR A 168 -20.43 41.75 -82.93
CA THR A 168 -20.79 41.76 -81.50
C THR A 168 -19.61 42.20 -80.63
N ILE A 169 -18.39 41.76 -80.92
CA ILE A 169 -17.17 42.15 -80.20
C ILE A 169 -16.89 43.64 -80.34
N VAL A 170 -17.14 44.24 -81.51
CA VAL A 170 -16.96 45.68 -81.70
C VAL A 170 -18.08 46.51 -81.04
N HIS A 171 -19.34 46.02 -81.04
CA HIS A 171 -20.46 46.74 -80.42
C HIS A 171 -20.51 46.63 -78.89
N ASN A 172 -20.32 45.43 -78.35
CA ASN A 172 -20.54 45.11 -76.94
C ASN A 172 -19.26 44.67 -76.20
N GLY A 173 -18.12 44.54 -76.90
CA GLY A 173 -16.86 44.07 -76.35
C GLY A 173 -16.69 42.54 -76.41
N GLU A 174 -15.47 42.07 -76.11
CA GLU A 174 -15.10 40.64 -76.14
C GLU A 174 -15.87 39.78 -75.13
N ASN A 175 -16.28 40.38 -74.00
CA ASN A 175 -17.03 39.76 -72.92
C ASN A 175 -18.47 40.27 -72.90
N PHE A 176 -19.37 39.53 -72.25
CA PHE A 176 -20.76 39.97 -72.01
C PHE A 176 -20.81 41.20 -71.09
N SER A 177 -21.72 42.13 -71.38
CA SER A 177 -21.87 43.44 -70.73
C SER A 177 -22.46 43.36 -69.32
N CYS A 178 -21.69 42.83 -68.37
CA CYS A 178 -22.11 42.62 -66.98
C CYS A 178 -21.94 43.86 -66.07
N GLY A 179 -21.24 44.90 -66.53
CA GLY A 179 -20.75 46.02 -65.71
C GLY A 179 -21.83 46.85 -65.00
N SER A 180 -22.78 47.41 -65.75
CA SER A 180 -23.91 48.17 -65.19
C SER A 180 -25.26 47.70 -65.73
N LYS A 181 -26.35 48.00 -65.01
CA LYS A 181 -27.72 47.67 -65.50
C LYS A 181 -28.00 48.29 -66.87
N LYS A 182 -27.45 49.47 -67.18
CA LYS A 182 -27.58 50.10 -68.50
C LYS A 182 -26.81 49.38 -69.60
N ASP A 183 -25.66 48.78 -69.30
CA ASP A 183 -24.84 48.09 -70.30
C ASP A 183 -25.39 46.69 -70.59
N THR A 184 -25.88 45.99 -69.56
CA THR A 184 -26.65 44.76 -69.74
C THR A 184 -27.92 45.01 -70.57
N GLN A 185 -28.61 46.14 -70.35
CA GLN A 185 -29.79 46.52 -71.15
C GLN A 185 -29.45 46.83 -72.62
N LYS A 186 -28.29 47.46 -72.90
CA LYS A 186 -27.82 47.69 -74.27
C LYS A 186 -27.51 46.38 -75.01
N GLU A 187 -26.81 45.44 -74.35
CA GLU A 187 -26.51 44.15 -74.98
C GLU A 187 -27.78 43.30 -75.14
N TYR A 188 -28.72 43.34 -74.18
CA TYR A 188 -30.05 42.73 -74.35
C TYR A 188 -30.80 43.31 -75.56
N GLN A 189 -30.87 44.64 -75.68
CA GLN A 189 -31.51 45.29 -76.84
C GLN A 189 -30.80 44.94 -78.15
N PHE A 190 -29.46 44.86 -78.16
CA PHE A 190 -28.69 44.40 -79.32
C PHE A 190 -29.10 42.97 -79.72
N TRP A 191 -29.29 42.05 -78.77
CA TRP A 191 -29.73 40.69 -79.10
C TRP A 191 -31.17 40.65 -79.63
N VAL A 192 -32.11 41.37 -79.00
CA VAL A 192 -33.49 41.53 -79.51
C VAL A 192 -33.48 42.09 -80.93
N ASP A 193 -32.66 43.10 -81.19
CA ASP A 193 -32.48 43.70 -82.52
C ASP A 193 -31.90 42.69 -83.53
N MET A 194 -31.00 41.80 -83.12
CA MET A 194 -30.42 40.73 -83.96
C MET A 194 -31.42 39.60 -84.26
N TYR A 195 -32.29 39.25 -83.31
CA TYR A 195 -33.40 38.31 -83.56
C TYR A 195 -34.36 38.87 -84.62
N SER A 196 -34.71 40.16 -84.51
CA SER A 196 -35.64 40.86 -85.43
C SER A 196 -35.19 40.92 -86.91
N ILE A 197 -33.96 40.48 -87.23
CA ILE A 197 -33.48 40.37 -88.61
C ILE A 197 -34.24 39.28 -89.38
N ASP A 198 -34.64 38.20 -88.72
CA ASP A 198 -35.45 37.10 -89.27
C ASP A 198 -36.14 36.28 -88.17
N ASP A 199 -37.28 36.77 -87.69
CA ASP A 199 -38.07 36.15 -86.61
C ASP A 199 -38.57 34.72 -86.93
N GLN A 200 -38.61 34.34 -88.22
CA GLN A 200 -39.19 33.08 -88.69
C GLN A 200 -38.16 31.96 -88.90
N SER A 201 -36.86 32.27 -88.85
CA SER A 201 -35.78 31.33 -89.15
C SER A 201 -35.25 30.66 -87.89
N LEU A 202 -35.70 29.42 -87.64
CA LEU A 202 -35.23 28.58 -86.52
C LEU A 202 -33.71 28.38 -86.54
N GLU A 203 -33.09 28.23 -87.71
CA GLU A 203 -31.62 28.06 -87.80
C GLU A 203 -30.87 29.36 -87.47
N TRP A 204 -31.47 30.52 -87.74
CA TRP A 204 -30.91 31.83 -87.33
C TRP A 204 -31.00 32.01 -85.82
N LYS A 205 -32.16 31.67 -85.23
CA LYS A 205 -32.34 31.64 -83.77
C LYS A 205 -31.29 30.74 -83.10
N GLU A 206 -31.17 29.48 -83.53
CA GLU A 206 -30.20 28.53 -82.97
C GLU A 206 -28.75 29.06 -83.00
N ILE A 207 -28.35 29.78 -84.06
CA ILE A 207 -27.02 30.40 -84.15
C ILE A 207 -26.87 31.56 -83.14
N LEU A 208 -27.85 32.46 -83.04
CA LEU A 208 -27.83 33.54 -82.06
C LEU A 208 -27.83 33.01 -80.62
N GLN A 209 -28.65 31.99 -80.34
CA GLN A 209 -28.69 31.29 -79.06
C GLN A 209 -27.31 30.72 -78.70
N ASN A 210 -26.62 30.04 -79.61
CA ASN A 210 -25.26 29.53 -79.39
C ASN A 210 -24.23 30.66 -79.15
N ILE A 211 -24.31 31.80 -79.87
CA ILE A 211 -23.40 32.94 -79.66
C ILE A 211 -23.67 33.61 -78.30
N ILE A 212 -24.93 33.79 -77.91
CA ILE A 212 -25.32 34.30 -76.59
C ILE A 212 -24.81 33.37 -75.49
N PHE A 213 -25.02 32.06 -75.63
CA PHE A 213 -24.52 31.03 -74.72
C PHE A 213 -23.00 31.15 -74.54
N ASN A 214 -22.24 31.11 -75.64
CA ASN A 214 -20.77 31.20 -75.63
C ASN A 214 -20.24 32.53 -75.06
N ARG A 215 -21.01 33.62 -75.12
CA ARG A 215 -20.66 34.91 -74.50
C ARG A 215 -21.01 34.96 -73.02
N PHE A 216 -22.12 34.35 -72.62
CA PHE A 216 -22.57 34.29 -71.23
C PHE A 216 -21.72 33.31 -70.41
N GLU A 217 -21.33 32.16 -70.98
CA GLU A 217 -20.39 31.18 -70.40
C GLU A 217 -19.01 31.79 -70.06
N LYS A 218 -18.58 32.85 -70.77
CA LYS A 218 -17.34 33.58 -70.45
C LYS A 218 -17.39 34.35 -69.12
N ILE A 219 -18.56 34.51 -68.49
CA ILE A 219 -18.69 35.17 -67.18
C ILE A 219 -18.16 34.23 -66.09
N LYS A 220 -16.85 34.27 -65.80
CA LYS A 220 -16.18 33.40 -64.82
C LYS A 220 -16.64 33.53 -63.36
N ASN A 221 -17.49 34.51 -63.03
CA ASN A 221 -17.96 34.75 -61.66
C ASN A 221 -19.44 34.41 -61.56
N PHE A 222 -19.77 33.33 -60.86
CA PHE A 222 -21.13 32.81 -60.72
C PHE A 222 -22.10 33.85 -60.14
N LYS A 223 -21.69 34.59 -59.09
CA LYS A 223 -22.50 35.66 -58.49
C LYS A 223 -22.85 36.75 -59.50
N LEU A 224 -21.92 37.14 -60.37
CA LEU A 224 -22.20 38.08 -61.45
C LEU A 224 -23.08 37.47 -62.53
N MET A 225 -22.91 36.19 -62.86
CA MET A 225 -23.76 35.47 -63.82
C MET A 225 -25.23 35.46 -63.37
N VAL A 226 -25.50 35.11 -62.10
CA VAL A 226 -26.86 35.16 -61.51
C VAL A 226 -27.40 36.60 -61.50
N GLN A 227 -26.62 37.58 -61.06
CA GLN A 227 -27.05 38.99 -61.06
C GLN A 227 -27.33 39.55 -62.46
N VAL A 228 -26.63 39.07 -63.50
CA VAL A 228 -26.92 39.45 -64.89
C VAL A 228 -28.18 38.76 -65.38
N PHE A 229 -28.38 37.48 -65.07
CA PHE A 229 -29.62 36.76 -65.38
C PHE A 229 -30.86 37.42 -64.75
N GLU A 230 -30.81 37.78 -63.46
CA GLU A 230 -31.92 38.50 -62.81
C GLU A 230 -32.18 39.87 -63.44
N ARG A 231 -31.15 40.56 -63.94
CA ARG A 231 -31.35 41.80 -64.72
C ARG A 231 -32.05 41.51 -66.05
N LEU A 232 -31.63 40.46 -66.77
CA LEU A 232 -32.25 40.03 -68.04
C LEU A 232 -33.71 39.64 -67.86
N VAL A 233 -34.03 38.84 -66.84
CA VAL A 233 -35.42 38.54 -66.43
C VAL A 233 -36.18 39.84 -66.11
N SER A 234 -35.56 40.82 -65.44
CA SER A 234 -36.21 42.13 -65.17
C SER A 234 -36.41 43.03 -66.40
N PHE A 235 -35.86 42.68 -67.57
CA PHE A 235 -36.01 43.41 -68.84
C PHE A 235 -36.98 42.72 -69.82
N SER A 236 -37.49 41.53 -69.48
CA SER A 236 -38.04 40.57 -70.43
C SER A 236 -39.27 41.04 -71.20
N VAL A 237 -39.26 40.75 -72.51
CA VAL A 237 -40.45 40.67 -73.37
C VAL A 237 -40.42 39.40 -74.24
N ASP A 238 -39.27 38.71 -74.31
CA ASP A 238 -39.01 37.56 -75.17
C ASP A 238 -38.33 36.45 -74.35
N ASP A 239 -38.84 35.22 -74.47
CA ASP A 239 -38.43 34.06 -73.66
C ASP A 239 -37.12 33.43 -74.18
N ASP A 240 -36.83 33.51 -75.49
CA ASP A 240 -35.70 32.79 -76.13
C ASP A 240 -34.32 33.17 -75.54
N ILE A 241 -34.13 34.43 -75.13
CA ILE A 241 -32.87 34.91 -74.53
C ILE A 241 -32.74 34.45 -73.07
N ILE A 242 -33.86 34.40 -72.35
CA ILE A 242 -33.91 33.98 -70.95
C ILE A 242 -33.66 32.47 -70.88
N ASP A 243 -34.25 31.70 -71.78
CA ASP A 243 -34.11 30.25 -71.85
C ASP A 243 -32.64 29.84 -72.08
N VAL A 244 -31.96 30.43 -73.06
CA VAL A 244 -30.52 30.19 -73.29
C VAL A 244 -29.64 30.55 -72.10
N THR A 245 -29.90 31.68 -71.46
CA THR A 245 -29.10 32.12 -70.30
C THR A 245 -29.42 31.31 -69.04
N ARG A 246 -30.65 30.78 -68.93
CA ARG A 246 -31.06 29.80 -67.90
C ARG A 246 -30.35 28.47 -68.12
N ASP A 247 -30.32 27.94 -69.34
CA ASP A 247 -29.65 26.68 -69.67
C ASP A 247 -28.12 26.77 -69.45
N CYS A 248 -27.52 27.92 -69.78
CA CYS A 248 -26.13 28.19 -69.45
C CYS A 248 -25.89 28.23 -67.93
N LEU A 249 -26.80 28.86 -67.15
CA LEU A 249 -26.74 28.80 -65.69
C LEU A 249 -26.87 27.36 -65.18
N VAL A 250 -27.87 26.60 -65.63
CA VAL A 250 -28.10 25.19 -65.22
C VAL A 250 -26.84 24.34 -65.44
N LYS A 251 -26.14 24.51 -66.56
CA LYS A 251 -24.85 23.86 -66.84
C LYS A 251 -23.74 24.24 -65.85
N HIS A 252 -23.69 25.48 -65.37
CA HIS A 252 -22.73 25.90 -64.36
C HIS A 252 -23.13 25.54 -62.93
N VAL A 253 -24.43 25.46 -62.62
CA VAL A 253 -24.95 25.16 -61.29
C VAL A 253 -24.50 23.76 -60.82
N SER A 254 -24.30 22.79 -61.71
CA SER A 254 -23.73 21.48 -61.36
C SER A 254 -22.29 21.55 -60.80
N SER A 255 -21.58 22.66 -61.01
CA SER A 255 -20.25 22.94 -60.46
C SER A 255 -20.22 23.99 -59.34
N ALA A 256 -21.39 24.50 -58.93
CA ALA A 256 -21.50 25.55 -57.93
C ALA A 256 -21.24 25.04 -56.50
N ASN A 257 -20.61 25.88 -55.69
CA ASN A 257 -20.43 25.61 -54.26
C ASN A 257 -21.65 26.05 -53.43
N ASP A 258 -21.74 25.64 -52.17
CA ASP A 258 -22.90 25.95 -51.31
C ASP A 258 -23.12 27.47 -51.14
N MET A 259 -22.07 28.30 -51.14
CA MET A 259 -22.18 29.77 -51.09
C MET A 259 -22.83 30.36 -52.36
N GLU A 260 -22.58 29.74 -53.51
CA GLU A 260 -23.17 30.09 -54.81
C GLU A 260 -24.63 29.62 -54.91
N LEU A 261 -24.96 28.45 -54.36
CA LEU A 261 -26.34 27.97 -54.24
C LEU A 261 -27.19 28.86 -53.31
N GLN A 262 -26.60 29.43 -52.25
CA GLN A 262 -27.31 30.42 -51.41
C GLN A 262 -27.67 31.70 -52.18
N ILE A 263 -26.91 32.07 -53.22
CA ILE A 263 -27.21 33.24 -54.04
C ILE A 263 -28.43 32.96 -54.93
N LEU A 264 -28.55 31.75 -55.50
CA LEU A 264 -29.76 31.32 -56.22
C LEU A 264 -30.99 31.27 -55.31
N ALA A 265 -30.84 30.70 -54.11
CA ALA A 265 -31.95 30.55 -53.15
C ALA A 265 -32.55 31.88 -52.68
N LYS A 266 -31.74 32.94 -52.64
CA LYS A 266 -32.14 34.30 -52.25
C LYS A 266 -32.60 35.17 -53.42
N GLY A 267 -32.63 34.63 -54.63
CA GLY A 267 -33.01 35.34 -55.85
C GLY A 267 -34.52 35.33 -56.15
N SER A 268 -34.88 35.69 -57.38
CA SER A 268 -36.26 35.65 -57.88
C SER A 268 -36.82 34.23 -58.06
N SER A 269 -38.13 34.11 -58.34
CA SER A 269 -38.78 32.79 -58.49
C SER A 269 -38.16 31.96 -59.62
N GLU A 270 -37.66 32.63 -60.65
CA GLU A 270 -37.02 32.06 -61.83
C GLU A 270 -35.61 31.52 -61.52
N THR A 271 -34.85 32.15 -60.61
CA THR A 271 -33.56 31.62 -60.14
C THR A 271 -33.73 30.54 -59.08
N GLN A 272 -34.77 30.62 -58.25
CA GLN A 272 -35.14 29.56 -57.32
C GLN A 272 -35.56 28.27 -58.05
N ASN A 273 -36.28 28.38 -59.18
CA ASN A 273 -36.62 27.23 -60.03
C ASN A 273 -35.39 26.51 -60.64
N ILE A 274 -34.21 27.15 -60.72
CA ILE A 274 -32.97 26.50 -61.16
C ILE A 274 -32.47 25.49 -60.10
N LEU A 275 -32.77 25.71 -58.81
CA LEU A 275 -32.40 24.77 -57.74
C LEU A 275 -33.11 23.41 -57.88
N THR A 276 -34.34 23.38 -58.39
CA THR A 276 -35.05 22.13 -58.68
C THR A 276 -34.28 21.24 -59.67
N ASN A 277 -33.75 21.83 -60.74
CA ASN A 277 -32.92 21.09 -61.71
C ASN A 277 -31.57 20.66 -61.12
N TYR A 278 -31.01 21.42 -60.18
CA TYR A 278 -29.79 21.02 -59.46
C TYR A 278 -30.04 19.85 -58.51
N ILE A 279 -31.18 19.80 -57.81
CA ILE A 279 -31.56 18.68 -56.95
C ILE A 279 -31.73 17.41 -57.79
N ASP A 280 -32.47 17.50 -58.91
CA ASP A 280 -32.64 16.39 -59.87
C ASP A 280 -31.27 15.86 -60.39
N MET A 281 -30.26 16.73 -60.56
CA MET A 281 -28.90 16.34 -60.97
C MET A 281 -28.02 15.81 -59.84
N ARG A 282 -28.13 16.35 -58.62
CA ARG A 282 -27.30 15.98 -57.46
C ARG A 282 -27.81 14.72 -56.77
N PHE A 283 -29.11 14.48 -56.81
CA PHE A 283 -29.80 13.35 -56.17
C PHE A 283 -30.64 12.58 -57.21
N PRO A 284 -30.04 11.60 -57.92
CA PRO A 284 -30.75 10.78 -58.91
C PRO A 284 -31.96 10.03 -58.35
N SER A 285 -31.92 9.74 -57.04
CA SER A 285 -33.07 9.45 -56.19
C SER A 285 -33.02 10.44 -55.02
N LEU A 286 -34.18 10.97 -54.62
CA LEU A 286 -34.29 11.81 -53.42
C LEU A 286 -33.84 11.02 -52.17
N PRO A 287 -33.41 11.68 -51.09
CA PRO A 287 -33.06 11.00 -49.85
C PRO A 287 -34.22 10.12 -49.35
N ASP A 288 -33.94 8.86 -48.99
CA ASP A 288 -34.95 7.91 -48.46
C ASP A 288 -35.00 7.90 -46.93
N SER A 289 -34.07 8.57 -46.26
CA SER A 289 -33.97 8.60 -44.80
C SER A 289 -33.51 9.97 -44.28
N ILE A 290 -33.84 10.26 -43.02
CA ILE A 290 -33.44 11.50 -42.36
C ILE A 290 -31.92 11.59 -42.13
N GLY A 291 -31.20 10.46 -42.05
CA GLY A 291 -29.74 10.44 -41.99
C GLY A 291 -29.12 10.98 -43.29
N THR A 292 -29.51 10.40 -44.43
CA THR A 292 -29.11 10.87 -45.77
C THR A 292 -29.58 12.28 -46.09
N LEU A 293 -30.69 12.73 -45.50
CA LEU A 293 -31.15 14.11 -45.60
C LEU A 293 -30.22 15.06 -44.84
N LEU A 294 -29.80 14.70 -43.62
CA LEU A 294 -28.94 15.50 -42.75
C LEU A 294 -27.47 15.57 -43.18
N GLU A 295 -27.05 14.83 -44.20
CA GLU A 295 -25.69 14.93 -44.76
C GLU A 295 -25.44 16.24 -45.53
N TRP A 296 -26.48 16.97 -45.95
CA TRP A 296 -26.34 18.23 -46.71
C TRP A 296 -26.97 19.43 -46.02
N ASP A 297 -26.11 20.30 -45.49
CA ASP A 297 -26.48 21.46 -44.66
C ASP A 297 -27.26 22.57 -45.42
N MET A 298 -27.40 22.49 -46.74
CA MET A 298 -28.14 23.49 -47.54
C MET A 298 -29.67 23.30 -47.55
N TRP A 299 -30.19 22.13 -47.13
CA TRP A 299 -31.63 21.85 -47.18
C TRP A 299 -32.54 22.94 -46.56
N PRO A 300 -32.24 23.56 -45.40
CA PRO A 300 -33.10 24.61 -44.85
C PRO A 300 -33.20 25.85 -45.75
N THR A 301 -32.08 26.26 -46.36
CA THR A 301 -32.04 27.41 -47.27
C THR A 301 -32.76 27.10 -48.58
N ILE A 302 -32.59 25.88 -49.09
CA ILE A 302 -33.21 25.42 -50.34
C ILE A 302 -34.72 25.22 -50.17
N LEU A 303 -35.17 24.58 -49.10
CA LEU A 303 -36.60 24.41 -48.83
C LEU A 303 -37.31 25.75 -48.70
N THR A 304 -36.69 26.72 -48.02
CA THR A 304 -37.23 28.08 -47.90
C THR A 304 -37.34 28.80 -49.25
N ALA A 305 -36.44 28.51 -50.20
CA ALA A 305 -36.58 28.98 -51.58
C ALA A 305 -37.70 28.24 -52.33
N LEU A 306 -37.71 26.90 -52.29
CA LEU A 306 -38.65 26.05 -53.01
C LEU A 306 -40.10 26.27 -52.58
N THR A 307 -40.39 26.48 -51.29
CA THR A 307 -41.75 26.78 -50.81
C THR A 307 -42.31 28.12 -51.31
N ASN A 308 -41.46 29.05 -51.74
CA ASN A 308 -41.88 30.30 -52.38
C ASN A 308 -42.16 30.15 -53.88
N THR A 309 -41.79 29.02 -54.50
CA THR A 309 -42.05 28.74 -55.91
C THR A 309 -43.35 27.97 -56.11
N SER A 310 -44.12 28.34 -57.14
CA SER A 310 -45.38 27.67 -57.51
C SER A 310 -45.21 26.42 -58.38
N SER A 311 -43.97 25.94 -58.55
CA SER A 311 -43.65 24.78 -59.39
C SER A 311 -44.09 23.47 -58.73
N SER A 312 -44.77 22.61 -59.50
CA SER A 312 -45.22 21.29 -59.03
C SER A 312 -44.06 20.37 -58.63
N LYS A 313 -42.89 20.51 -59.28
CA LYS A 313 -41.66 19.80 -58.90
C LYS A 313 -41.19 20.23 -57.49
N SER A 314 -41.14 21.53 -57.22
CA SER A 314 -40.74 22.08 -55.92
C SER A 314 -41.66 21.58 -54.81
N GLN A 315 -42.98 21.55 -55.07
CA GLN A 315 -43.97 21.04 -54.11
C GLN A 315 -43.79 19.55 -53.82
N ASN A 316 -43.51 18.72 -54.83
CA ASN A 316 -43.24 17.30 -54.65
C ASN A 316 -41.99 17.04 -53.79
N ILE A 317 -40.90 17.80 -54.01
CA ILE A 317 -39.67 17.69 -53.21
C ILE A 317 -39.92 18.09 -51.76
N CYS A 318 -40.63 19.21 -51.53
CA CYS A 318 -41.01 19.64 -50.19
C CYS A 318 -41.91 18.62 -49.47
N GLN A 319 -42.85 17.98 -50.19
CA GLN A 319 -43.72 16.95 -49.61
C GLN A 319 -42.94 15.68 -49.26
N HIS A 320 -42.08 15.17 -50.14
CA HIS A 320 -41.23 14.00 -49.87
C HIS A 320 -40.35 14.20 -48.63
N ILE A 321 -39.75 15.39 -48.48
CA ILE A 321 -38.94 15.72 -47.31
C ILE A 321 -39.80 15.88 -46.05
N LYS A 322 -41.01 16.42 -46.17
CA LYS A 322 -41.99 16.47 -45.08
C LYS A 322 -42.37 15.06 -44.60
N ASP A 323 -42.64 14.14 -45.53
CA ASP A 323 -43.00 12.75 -45.21
C ASP A 323 -41.87 12.05 -44.43
N ILE A 324 -40.60 12.28 -44.78
CA ILE A 324 -39.42 11.76 -44.05
C ILE A 324 -39.32 12.34 -42.62
N LEU A 325 -39.60 13.64 -42.45
CA LEU A 325 -39.58 14.28 -41.14
C LEU A 325 -40.71 13.77 -40.24
N GLU A 326 -41.92 13.61 -40.79
CA GLU A 326 -43.08 13.05 -40.06
C GLU A 326 -42.91 11.56 -39.73
N ASP A 327 -42.39 10.75 -40.66
CA ASP A 327 -41.98 9.36 -40.43
C ASP A 327 -40.93 9.29 -39.30
N SER A 328 -39.93 10.17 -39.32
CA SER A 328 -38.90 10.22 -38.27
C SER A 328 -39.47 10.62 -36.91
N GLN A 329 -40.42 11.57 -36.87
CA GLN A 329 -41.15 11.91 -35.65
C GLN A 329 -41.99 10.71 -35.13
N SER A 330 -42.55 9.90 -36.02
CA SER A 330 -43.25 8.67 -35.66
C SER A 330 -42.30 7.56 -35.14
N LYS A 331 -41.09 7.46 -35.70
CA LYS A 331 -40.02 6.55 -35.29
C LYS A 331 -39.40 6.93 -33.94
N LEU A 332 -39.38 8.22 -33.60
CA LEU A 332 -39.02 8.69 -32.25
C LEU A 332 -40.05 8.21 -31.21
N LYS A 333 -41.35 8.46 -31.43
CA LYS A 333 -42.42 8.01 -30.53
C LYS A 333 -42.45 6.49 -30.34
N SER A 334 -42.35 5.76 -31.44
CA SER A 334 -42.29 4.29 -31.42
C SER A 334 -40.92 3.74 -31.01
N GLY A 335 -39.94 4.59 -30.68
CA GLY A 335 -38.58 4.21 -30.27
C GLY A 335 -37.84 3.29 -31.26
N SER A 336 -38.23 3.31 -32.53
CA SER A 336 -37.63 2.56 -33.64
C SER A 336 -36.52 3.37 -34.35
N VAL A 337 -36.10 4.48 -33.76
CA VAL A 337 -34.90 5.25 -34.12
C VAL A 337 -33.66 4.66 -33.46
N THR A 338 -32.51 4.69 -34.14
CA THR A 338 -31.22 4.29 -33.56
C THR A 338 -30.60 5.41 -32.72
N VAL A 339 -29.77 5.05 -31.74
CA VAL A 339 -29.08 6.04 -30.88
C VAL A 339 -28.24 7.04 -31.69
N GLU A 340 -27.55 6.58 -32.72
CA GLU A 340 -26.78 7.40 -33.65
C GLU A 340 -27.65 8.43 -34.38
N MET A 341 -28.82 8.00 -34.89
CA MET A 341 -29.77 8.90 -35.54
C MET A 341 -30.34 9.94 -34.56
N LEU A 342 -30.68 9.54 -33.33
CA LEU A 342 -31.18 10.48 -32.33
C LEU A 342 -30.16 11.56 -31.98
N LEU A 343 -28.88 11.19 -31.83
CA LEU A 343 -27.82 12.15 -31.54
C LEU A 343 -27.63 13.14 -32.70
N GLN A 344 -27.68 12.68 -33.95
CA GLN A 344 -27.65 13.55 -35.13
C GLN A 344 -28.86 14.50 -35.19
N LEU A 345 -30.07 14.02 -34.86
CA LEU A 345 -31.27 14.84 -34.79
C LEU A 345 -31.17 15.93 -33.72
N ASN A 346 -30.63 15.60 -32.54
CA ASN A 346 -30.45 16.55 -31.44
C ASN A 346 -29.35 17.58 -31.74
N GLU A 347 -28.22 17.16 -32.34
CA GLU A 347 -27.11 18.04 -32.71
C GLU A 347 -27.49 19.02 -33.85
N LYS A 348 -28.24 18.54 -34.85
CA LYS A 348 -28.70 19.36 -35.99
C LYS A 348 -30.05 20.05 -35.76
N TRP A 349 -30.61 20.00 -34.55
CA TRP A 349 -31.91 20.59 -34.22
C TRP A 349 -31.91 22.11 -34.46
N ASP A 350 -31.18 22.87 -33.64
CA ASP A 350 -31.17 24.34 -33.66
C ASP A 350 -30.54 24.92 -34.93
N THR A 351 -29.68 24.16 -35.61
CA THR A 351 -28.93 24.62 -36.79
C THR A 351 -29.70 24.44 -38.10
N HIS A 352 -30.40 23.31 -38.28
CA HIS A 352 -31.01 22.95 -39.57
C HIS A 352 -32.48 22.53 -39.44
N LEU A 353 -32.79 21.59 -38.52
CA LEU A 353 -34.12 20.97 -38.46
C LEU A 353 -35.21 21.95 -38.03
N VAL A 354 -34.97 22.84 -37.06
CA VAL A 354 -35.95 23.87 -36.65
C VAL A 354 -36.42 24.67 -37.86
N GLN A 355 -35.49 25.11 -38.72
CA GLN A 355 -35.81 25.88 -39.91
C GLN A 355 -36.62 25.05 -40.93
N MET A 356 -36.24 23.79 -41.16
CA MET A 356 -36.95 22.88 -42.08
C MET A 356 -38.38 22.57 -41.60
N VAL A 357 -38.53 22.24 -40.32
CA VAL A 357 -39.81 21.96 -39.64
C VAL A 357 -40.73 23.19 -39.68
N SER A 358 -40.16 24.39 -39.47
CA SER A 358 -40.88 25.67 -39.63
C SER A 358 -41.45 25.82 -41.04
N THR A 359 -40.59 25.72 -42.04
CA THR A 359 -40.90 25.96 -43.45
C THR A 359 -41.90 24.94 -44.00
N LEU A 360 -41.88 23.70 -43.51
CA LEU A 360 -42.78 22.62 -43.93
C LEU A 360 -44.08 22.50 -43.09
N SER A 361 -44.31 23.42 -42.14
CA SER A 361 -45.48 23.45 -41.26
C SER A 361 -45.67 22.16 -40.46
N ILE A 362 -44.58 21.64 -39.87
CA ILE A 362 -44.60 20.56 -38.88
C ILE A 362 -44.57 21.19 -37.47
N ASP A 363 -45.20 20.56 -36.49
CA ASP A 363 -45.25 21.06 -35.11
C ASP A 363 -43.87 20.97 -34.43
N GLN A 364 -43.19 22.13 -34.35
CA GLN A 364 -41.87 22.29 -33.73
C GLN A 364 -41.84 21.84 -32.27
N HIS A 365 -42.83 22.24 -31.48
CA HIS A 365 -42.85 21.98 -30.05
C HIS A 365 -42.98 20.49 -29.79
N LYS A 366 -43.96 19.87 -30.47
CA LYS A 366 -44.19 18.43 -30.36
C LYS A 366 -42.98 17.61 -30.79
N PHE A 367 -42.34 17.95 -31.91
CA PHE A 367 -41.14 17.24 -32.39
C PHE A 367 -39.95 17.44 -31.42
N LEU A 368 -39.71 18.66 -30.94
CA LEU A 368 -38.66 18.93 -29.96
C LEU A 368 -38.89 18.15 -28.66
N ASP A 369 -40.13 18.08 -28.18
CA ASP A 369 -40.47 17.32 -26.98
C ASP A 369 -40.33 15.80 -27.22
N ASP A 370 -40.69 15.29 -28.41
CA ASP A 370 -40.39 13.89 -28.81
C ASP A 370 -38.87 13.59 -28.82
N ILE A 371 -38.04 14.53 -29.30
CA ILE A 371 -36.57 14.40 -29.30
C ILE A 371 -36.04 14.43 -27.86
N ARG A 372 -36.49 15.38 -27.03
CA ARG A 372 -36.08 15.51 -25.63
C ARG A 372 -36.39 14.24 -24.86
N LEU A 373 -37.65 13.79 -24.90
CA LEU A 373 -38.05 12.52 -24.28
C LEU A 373 -37.19 11.35 -24.75
N ALA A 374 -36.90 11.26 -26.06
CA ALA A 374 -36.02 10.21 -26.57
C ALA A 374 -34.56 10.35 -26.06
N VAL A 375 -34.05 11.57 -25.92
CA VAL A 375 -32.70 11.87 -25.40
C VAL A 375 -32.63 11.51 -23.92
N ASP A 376 -33.65 11.84 -23.14
CA ASP A 376 -33.75 11.54 -21.71
C ASP A 376 -33.76 10.02 -21.49
N ARG A 377 -34.53 9.25 -22.30
CA ARG A 377 -34.47 7.77 -22.32
C ARG A 377 -33.03 7.24 -22.52
N ILE A 378 -32.22 7.89 -23.35
CA ILE A 378 -30.80 7.51 -23.55
C ILE A 378 -29.93 7.94 -22.36
N GLN A 379 -30.17 9.11 -21.77
CA GLN A 379 -29.43 9.54 -20.57
C GLN A 379 -29.69 8.57 -19.40
N THR A 380 -30.94 8.15 -19.18
CA THR A 380 -31.32 7.11 -18.23
C THR A 380 -30.57 5.79 -18.48
N PHE A 381 -30.51 5.32 -19.73
CA PHE A 381 -29.76 4.12 -20.09
C PHE A 381 -28.24 4.27 -19.87
N LYS A 382 -27.65 5.42 -20.23
CA LYS A 382 -26.22 5.69 -19.98
C LYS A 382 -25.90 5.71 -18.50
N PHE A 383 -26.74 6.32 -17.67
CA PHE A 383 -26.58 6.35 -16.22
C PHE A 383 -26.66 4.94 -15.61
N PHE A 384 -27.61 4.11 -16.08
CA PHE A 384 -27.68 2.69 -15.71
C PHE A 384 -26.41 1.92 -16.08
N LEU A 385 -25.86 2.11 -17.29
CA LEU A 385 -24.57 1.50 -17.68
C LEU A 385 -23.39 1.99 -16.84
N MET A 386 -23.38 3.25 -16.39
CA MET A 386 -22.35 3.78 -15.49
C MET A 386 -22.43 3.15 -14.09
N LEU A 387 -23.65 2.99 -13.56
CA LEU A 387 -23.93 2.27 -12.31
C LEU A 387 -23.47 0.81 -12.41
N LEU A 388 -23.88 0.09 -13.46
CA LEU A 388 -23.49 -1.30 -13.73
C LEU A 388 -21.96 -1.44 -13.85
N LYS A 389 -21.30 -0.53 -14.57
CA LYS A 389 -19.82 -0.51 -14.70
C LYS A 389 -19.12 -0.35 -13.35
N LYS A 390 -19.63 0.52 -12.47
CA LYS A 390 -19.07 0.72 -11.13
C LYS A 390 -19.20 -0.57 -10.31
N PHE A 391 -20.38 -1.20 -10.32
CA PHE A 391 -20.63 -2.49 -9.68
C PHE A 391 -19.69 -3.61 -10.19
N CYS A 392 -19.60 -3.83 -11.51
CA CYS A 392 -18.70 -4.81 -12.11
C CYS A 392 -17.22 -4.56 -11.75
N SER A 393 -16.78 -3.30 -11.72
CA SER A 393 -15.40 -2.95 -11.35
C SER A 393 -15.04 -3.31 -9.90
N SER A 394 -16.02 -3.34 -8.99
CA SER A 394 -15.82 -3.74 -7.59
C SER A 394 -15.82 -5.26 -7.38
N LEU A 395 -16.25 -6.05 -8.36
CA LEU A 395 -16.39 -7.52 -8.25
C LEU A 395 -15.50 -8.32 -9.21
N SER A 396 -14.59 -7.66 -9.92
CA SER A 396 -13.65 -8.22 -10.91
C SER A 396 -14.27 -9.05 -12.06
N THR A 397 -15.60 -9.04 -12.21
CA THR A 397 -16.34 -9.75 -13.25
C THR A 397 -16.94 -8.83 -14.32
N ALA A 398 -16.86 -9.30 -15.57
CA ALA A 398 -17.44 -8.75 -16.81
C ALA A 398 -16.77 -7.50 -17.43
N SER A 399 -15.93 -7.73 -18.45
CA SER A 399 -15.47 -6.76 -19.44
C SER A 399 -16.43 -6.57 -20.64
N ASP A 400 -17.37 -7.49 -20.83
CA ASP A 400 -17.95 -7.74 -22.16
C ASP A 400 -19.30 -7.04 -22.42
N LEU A 401 -19.91 -6.43 -21.39
CA LEU A 401 -21.20 -5.74 -21.49
C LEU A 401 -21.10 -4.31 -22.07
N LEU A 402 -19.90 -3.73 -22.19
CA LEU A 402 -19.68 -2.34 -22.63
C LEU A 402 -19.50 -2.21 -24.15
N THR A 403 -20.41 -2.78 -24.94
CA THR A 403 -20.37 -2.67 -26.40
C THR A 403 -20.94 -1.34 -26.91
N ASN A 404 -20.61 -0.98 -28.16
CA ASN A 404 -20.99 0.31 -28.75
C ASN A 404 -22.47 0.32 -29.19
N HIS A 405 -23.38 0.65 -28.26
CA HIS A 405 -24.83 0.66 -28.48
C HIS A 405 -25.35 1.74 -29.46
N LYS A 406 -24.49 2.52 -30.13
CA LYS A 406 -24.89 3.58 -31.09
C LYS A 406 -25.82 3.07 -32.21
N LYS A 407 -25.67 1.81 -32.62
CA LYS A 407 -26.46 1.18 -33.70
C LYS A 407 -27.75 0.49 -33.23
N CYS A 408 -28.00 0.41 -31.93
CA CYS A 408 -29.20 -0.22 -31.39
C CYS A 408 -30.42 0.72 -31.48
N PHE A 409 -31.62 0.15 -31.59
CA PHE A 409 -32.88 0.90 -31.54
C PHE A 409 -33.21 1.33 -30.11
N LEU A 410 -33.81 2.50 -29.92
CA LEU A 410 -34.10 3.04 -28.60
C LEU A 410 -34.95 2.09 -27.74
N ASN A 411 -36.00 1.47 -28.31
CA ASN A 411 -36.80 0.46 -27.61
C ASN A 411 -36.03 -0.81 -27.24
N SER A 412 -34.98 -1.18 -27.98
CA SER A 412 -34.17 -2.35 -27.61
C SER A 412 -33.26 -2.09 -26.40
N LEU A 413 -33.05 -0.81 -26.06
CA LEU A 413 -32.19 -0.38 -24.95
C LEU A 413 -32.97 0.00 -23.69
N CYS A 414 -34.04 0.80 -23.85
CA CYS A 414 -34.68 1.52 -22.74
C CYS A 414 -36.14 1.84 -23.05
N ILE A 415 -37.08 1.28 -22.29
CA ILE A 415 -38.53 1.50 -22.38
C ILE A 415 -39.00 2.08 -21.04
N TYR A 416 -40.00 2.97 -21.07
CA TYR A 416 -40.69 3.42 -19.87
C TYR A 416 -42.12 2.86 -19.87
N ASP A 417 -42.45 2.12 -18.82
CA ASP A 417 -43.78 1.62 -18.51
C ASP A 417 -44.38 2.43 -17.35
N ALA A 418 -45.70 2.64 -17.38
CA ALA A 418 -46.39 3.48 -16.39
C ALA A 418 -46.58 2.79 -15.03
N ASP A 419 -46.68 1.46 -15.01
CA ASP A 419 -46.84 0.65 -13.80
C ASP A 419 -45.48 0.10 -13.32
N ASP A 420 -44.59 -0.24 -14.26
CA ASP A 420 -43.30 -0.91 -14.00
C ASP A 420 -42.04 -0.02 -14.10
N GLY A 421 -42.18 1.24 -14.53
CA GLY A 421 -41.07 2.20 -14.60
C GLY A 421 -40.08 1.95 -15.74
N TRP A 422 -38.79 2.19 -15.51
CA TRP A 422 -37.75 2.08 -16.54
C TRP A 422 -37.27 0.63 -16.74
N ILE A 423 -37.49 0.09 -17.94
CA ILE A 423 -37.17 -1.28 -18.35
C ILE A 423 -36.02 -1.26 -19.37
N PHE A 424 -35.07 -2.19 -19.24
CA PHE A 424 -33.89 -2.31 -20.11
C PHE A 424 -33.86 -3.67 -20.84
N PRO A 425 -34.46 -3.81 -22.04
CA PRO A 425 -34.69 -5.12 -22.69
C PRO A 425 -33.46 -5.89 -23.16
N LEU A 426 -32.26 -5.29 -23.10
CA LEU A 426 -30.99 -6.01 -23.28
C LEU A 426 -30.72 -7.04 -22.16
N PHE A 427 -31.39 -6.88 -21.01
CA PHE A 427 -31.29 -7.76 -19.86
C PHE A 427 -32.62 -8.54 -19.72
N PRO A 428 -32.61 -9.82 -19.32
CA PRO A 428 -33.83 -10.58 -19.06
C PRO A 428 -34.75 -9.84 -18.08
N GLU A 429 -36.06 -9.78 -18.38
CA GLU A 429 -37.03 -8.94 -17.64
C GLU A 429 -37.03 -9.20 -16.12
N PHE A 430 -36.78 -10.44 -15.70
CA PHE A 430 -36.74 -10.84 -14.29
C PHE A 430 -35.46 -10.36 -13.57
N GLU A 431 -34.38 -10.11 -14.31
CA GLU A 431 -33.09 -9.66 -13.77
C GLU A 431 -33.06 -8.13 -13.68
N ALA A 432 -33.57 -7.41 -14.69
CA ALA A 432 -33.54 -5.94 -14.72
C ALA A 432 -34.25 -5.29 -13.52
N LYS A 433 -35.43 -5.78 -13.12
CA LYS A 433 -36.18 -5.25 -11.97
C LYS A 433 -35.49 -5.48 -10.62
N MET A 434 -34.76 -6.59 -10.47
CA MET A 434 -33.98 -6.91 -9.26
C MET A 434 -32.66 -6.13 -9.23
N MET A 435 -32.01 -6.00 -10.39
CA MET A 435 -30.70 -5.34 -10.52
C MET A 435 -30.74 -3.83 -10.33
N THR A 436 -31.78 -3.13 -10.78
CA THR A 436 -31.83 -1.66 -10.65
C THR A 436 -31.68 -1.18 -9.20
N PRO A 437 -32.53 -1.61 -8.23
CA PRO A 437 -32.37 -1.20 -6.84
C PRO A 437 -31.06 -1.69 -6.24
N MET A 438 -30.67 -2.94 -6.53
CA MET A 438 -29.42 -3.56 -6.06
C MET A 438 -28.17 -2.76 -6.45
N ILE A 439 -28.02 -2.41 -7.72
CA ILE A 439 -26.82 -1.70 -8.22
C ILE A 439 -26.79 -0.28 -7.65
N ILE A 440 -27.94 0.38 -7.49
CA ILE A 440 -28.04 1.71 -6.88
C ILE A 440 -27.65 1.66 -5.39
N GLN A 441 -28.24 0.74 -4.63
CA GLN A 441 -27.92 0.54 -3.21
C GLN A 441 -26.44 0.16 -3.02
N PHE A 442 -25.90 -0.76 -3.84
CA PHE A 442 -24.48 -1.09 -3.83
C PHE A 442 -23.62 0.15 -4.11
N THR A 443 -23.99 0.96 -5.11
CA THR A 443 -23.26 2.19 -5.48
C THR A 443 -23.25 3.23 -4.35
N ILE A 444 -24.32 3.32 -3.56
CA ILE A 444 -24.43 4.17 -2.37
C ILE A 444 -23.54 3.63 -1.25
N MET A 445 -23.64 2.32 -0.95
CA MET A 445 -22.83 1.65 0.08
C MET A 445 -21.32 1.66 -0.26
N SER A 446 -20.98 1.62 -1.55
CA SER A 446 -19.61 1.68 -2.07
C SER A 446 -19.13 3.10 -2.43
N SER A 447 -19.85 4.16 -2.01
CA SER A 447 -19.43 5.55 -2.26
C SER A 447 -18.29 5.98 -1.35
N GLU A 448 -17.30 6.72 -1.87
CA GLU A 448 -16.12 7.18 -1.12
C GLU A 448 -16.49 7.95 0.16
N GLU A 449 -17.55 8.78 0.10
CA GLU A 449 -18.09 9.53 1.24
C GLU A 449 -18.61 8.62 2.37
N LEU A 450 -19.22 7.49 1.99
CA LEU A 450 -19.94 6.57 2.87
C LEU A 450 -19.18 5.24 3.12
N THR A 451 -17.93 5.17 2.66
CA THR A 451 -16.97 4.08 2.92
C THR A 451 -16.93 3.69 4.39
N ASN A 452 -17.50 2.53 4.72
CA ASN A 452 -17.52 1.96 6.05
C ASN A 452 -16.95 0.55 6.00
N ASP A 453 -16.11 0.22 6.98
CA ASP A 453 -15.32 -1.00 6.98
C ASP A 453 -16.19 -2.26 7.12
N ILE A 454 -17.38 -2.10 7.71
CA ILE A 454 -18.37 -3.16 7.94
C ILE A 454 -18.86 -3.75 6.61
N PHE A 455 -19.21 -2.88 5.65
CA PHE A 455 -19.60 -3.29 4.30
C PHE A 455 -18.45 -4.01 3.58
N TYR A 456 -17.24 -3.44 3.59
CA TYR A 456 -16.09 -4.03 2.89
C TYR A 456 -15.59 -5.33 3.53
N PHE A 457 -15.62 -5.45 4.87
CA PHE A 457 -15.30 -6.67 5.59
C PHE A 457 -16.25 -7.81 5.20
N LYS A 458 -17.56 -7.55 5.19
CA LYS A 458 -18.55 -8.57 4.81
C LYS A 458 -18.48 -8.91 3.32
N LEU A 459 -18.24 -7.91 2.46
CA LEU A 459 -17.99 -8.11 1.03
C LEU A 459 -16.78 -9.03 0.81
N GLN A 460 -15.64 -8.76 1.44
CA GLN A 460 -14.45 -9.62 1.34
C GLN A 460 -14.69 -11.06 1.83
N GLN A 461 -15.50 -11.26 2.88
CA GLN A 461 -15.86 -12.61 3.33
C GLN A 461 -16.69 -13.37 2.29
N LEU A 462 -17.69 -12.72 1.68
CA LEU A 462 -18.57 -13.37 0.71
C LEU A 462 -17.86 -13.58 -0.63
N THR A 463 -17.09 -12.60 -1.12
CA THR A 463 -16.34 -12.69 -2.38
C THR A 463 -15.29 -13.81 -2.36
N LYS A 464 -14.76 -14.22 -1.20
CA LYS A 464 -13.89 -15.41 -1.08
C LYS A 464 -14.56 -16.74 -1.46
N ASN A 465 -15.89 -16.78 -1.48
CA ASN A 465 -16.69 -17.97 -1.83
C ASN A 465 -17.27 -17.89 -3.25
N VAL A 466 -17.02 -16.80 -4.00
CA VAL A 466 -17.55 -16.54 -5.35
C VAL A 466 -16.65 -17.20 -6.40
N THR A 467 -17.20 -18.13 -7.18
CA THR A 467 -16.50 -18.80 -8.29
C THR A 467 -16.72 -18.07 -9.63
N GLN A 468 -15.85 -18.30 -10.62
CA GLN A 468 -15.78 -17.52 -11.87
C GLN A 468 -16.99 -17.62 -12.83
N GLU A 469 -18.00 -18.45 -12.55
CA GLU A 469 -19.19 -18.66 -13.42
C GLU A 469 -20.52 -18.50 -12.66
N LEU A 470 -20.72 -17.35 -11.98
CA LEU A 470 -21.99 -17.03 -11.33
C LEU A 470 -22.86 -16.12 -12.22
N SER A 471 -24.16 -16.42 -12.30
CA SER A 471 -25.11 -15.57 -13.02
C SER A 471 -25.45 -14.31 -12.21
N LEU A 472 -25.95 -13.25 -12.86
CA LEU A 472 -26.34 -12.01 -12.17
C LEU A 472 -27.42 -12.24 -11.11
N LYS A 473 -28.25 -13.28 -11.28
CA LYS A 473 -29.25 -13.72 -10.30
C LYS A 473 -28.61 -14.35 -9.05
N ASP A 474 -27.55 -15.14 -9.22
CA ASP A 474 -26.80 -15.74 -8.11
C ASP A 474 -26.03 -14.64 -7.36
N VAL A 475 -25.46 -13.66 -8.08
CA VAL A 475 -24.86 -12.47 -7.47
C VAL A 475 -25.87 -11.65 -6.66
N TYR A 476 -27.15 -11.60 -7.06
CA TYR A 476 -28.19 -10.98 -6.25
C TYR A 476 -28.48 -11.79 -4.96
N HIS A 477 -28.74 -13.09 -5.08
CA HIS A 477 -29.19 -13.92 -3.95
C HIS A 477 -28.08 -14.39 -3.00
N ASP A 478 -26.89 -14.69 -3.50
CA ASP A 478 -25.79 -15.28 -2.71
C ASP A 478 -24.76 -14.23 -2.24
N LEU A 479 -24.69 -13.08 -2.93
CA LEU A 479 -23.78 -11.98 -2.57
C LEU A 479 -24.52 -10.75 -2.04
N TRP A 480 -25.43 -10.14 -2.81
CA TRP A 480 -26.03 -8.86 -2.43
C TRP A 480 -27.00 -8.97 -1.25
N VAL A 481 -27.99 -9.86 -1.31
CA VAL A 481 -28.98 -10.01 -0.23
C VAL A 481 -28.30 -10.31 1.13
N PRO A 482 -27.38 -11.29 1.26
CA PRO A 482 -26.69 -11.55 2.53
C PRO A 482 -25.76 -10.42 2.99
N LEU A 483 -25.26 -9.59 2.07
CA LEU A 483 -24.43 -8.42 2.38
C LEU A 483 -25.27 -7.26 2.90
N PHE A 484 -26.36 -6.92 2.20
CA PHE A 484 -27.24 -5.82 2.56
C PHE A 484 -28.02 -6.15 3.84
N ASP A 485 -28.57 -7.36 3.97
CA ASP A 485 -29.22 -7.82 5.19
C ASP A 485 -28.27 -7.79 6.39
N HIS A 486 -26.98 -8.14 6.20
CA HIS A 486 -25.98 -8.02 7.26
C HIS A 486 -25.76 -6.56 7.69
N CYS A 487 -25.60 -5.63 6.73
CA CYS A 487 -25.47 -4.20 7.01
C CYS A 487 -26.72 -3.63 7.71
N CYS A 488 -27.93 -4.03 7.29
CA CYS A 488 -29.19 -3.63 7.91
C CYS A 488 -29.37 -4.23 9.31
N SER A 489 -29.01 -5.51 9.51
CA SER A 489 -29.03 -6.17 10.81
C SER A 489 -28.09 -5.45 11.78
N VAL A 490 -26.84 -5.20 11.38
CA VAL A 490 -25.86 -4.45 12.21
C VAL A 490 -26.36 -3.02 12.49
N ALA A 491 -26.90 -2.30 11.50
CA ALA A 491 -27.47 -0.97 11.70
C ALA A 491 -28.63 -0.95 12.71
N ASN A 492 -29.52 -1.95 12.66
CA ASN A 492 -30.64 -2.09 13.60
C ASN A 492 -30.18 -2.55 15.00
N GLU A 493 -29.24 -3.48 15.08
CA GLU A 493 -28.65 -3.95 16.33
C GLU A 493 -27.89 -2.82 17.05
N LEU A 494 -27.23 -1.93 16.31
CA LEU A 494 -26.59 -0.72 16.82
C LEU A 494 -27.64 0.30 17.31
N LYS A 495 -28.71 0.56 16.54
CA LYS A 495 -29.82 1.44 16.96
C LYS A 495 -30.51 0.96 18.23
N GLY A 496 -30.57 -0.36 18.47
CA GLY A 496 -31.22 -0.97 19.63
C GLY A 496 -30.30 -1.31 20.81
N GLU A 497 -28.98 -1.06 20.72
CA GLU A 497 -27.95 -1.56 21.66
C GLU A 497 -28.04 -3.10 21.90
N THR A 498 -28.56 -3.87 20.93
CA THR A 498 -28.77 -5.33 21.02
C THR A 498 -27.63 -6.16 20.42
N ILE A 499 -26.61 -5.52 19.84
CA ILE A 499 -25.41 -6.20 19.35
C ILE A 499 -24.64 -6.84 20.52
N THR A 500 -24.10 -8.05 20.32
CA THR A 500 -23.27 -8.73 21.33
C THR A 500 -21.85 -8.17 21.35
N LEU A 501 -21.19 -8.21 22.50
CA LEU A 501 -19.82 -7.73 22.65
C LEU A 501 -18.81 -8.53 21.78
N SER A 502 -19.03 -9.83 21.62
CA SER A 502 -18.29 -10.71 20.67
C SER A 502 -18.41 -10.26 19.22
N ARG A 503 -19.58 -9.80 18.80
CA ARG A 503 -19.81 -9.32 17.44
C ARG A 503 -19.24 -7.92 17.24
N LEU A 504 -19.20 -7.10 18.30
CA LEU A 504 -18.47 -5.82 18.29
C LEU A 504 -16.97 -6.01 18.16
N SER A 505 -16.32 -6.93 18.90
CA SER A 505 -14.88 -7.16 18.79
C SER A 505 -14.47 -7.70 17.42
N MET A 506 -15.33 -8.52 16.77
CA MET A 506 -15.11 -8.96 15.38
C MET A 506 -15.23 -7.84 14.35
N ILE A 507 -16.06 -6.82 14.58
CA ILE A 507 -16.34 -5.73 13.63
C ILE A 507 -15.41 -4.52 13.83
N PHE A 508 -15.02 -4.23 15.07
CA PHE A 508 -14.28 -3.03 15.48
C PHE A 508 -12.94 -3.33 16.18
N GLY A 509 -12.44 -4.57 16.11
CA GLY A 509 -11.22 -5.01 16.78
C GLY A 509 -9.95 -4.29 16.27
N GLY A 510 -9.66 -3.13 16.86
CA GLY A 510 -8.51 -2.28 16.52
C GLY A 510 -8.83 -0.84 16.11
N THR A 511 -10.10 -0.41 16.09
CA THR A 511 -10.48 0.96 15.66
C THR A 511 -10.52 1.96 16.81
N GLU A 512 -10.04 3.19 16.59
CA GLU A 512 -10.13 4.31 17.55
C GLU A 512 -11.55 4.91 17.65
N SER A 513 -11.81 5.72 18.71
CA SER A 513 -13.16 6.26 18.95
C SER A 513 -13.64 7.29 17.94
N ALA A 514 -12.72 7.98 17.27
CA ALA A 514 -13.08 8.89 16.19
C ALA A 514 -13.55 8.10 14.94
N ASP A 515 -12.91 6.97 14.68
CA ASP A 515 -13.21 6.13 13.51
C ASP A 515 -14.44 5.26 13.73
N SER A 516 -14.68 4.73 14.94
CA SER A 516 -15.93 4.02 15.24
C SER A 516 -17.17 4.92 15.09
N GLU A 517 -17.15 6.15 15.63
CA GLU A 517 -18.22 7.14 15.43
C GLU A 517 -18.45 7.43 13.94
N LYS A 518 -17.36 7.60 13.18
CA LYS A 518 -17.38 7.90 11.74
C LYS A 518 -17.94 6.72 10.93
N THR A 519 -17.49 5.49 11.19
CA THR A 519 -17.93 4.27 10.52
C THR A 519 -19.40 3.96 10.83
N ILE A 520 -19.87 4.19 12.07
CA ILE A 520 -21.29 4.06 12.43
C ILE A 520 -22.14 5.12 11.71
N LYS A 521 -21.75 6.40 11.71
CA LYS A 521 -22.48 7.45 10.96
C LYS A 521 -22.57 7.15 9.48
N LYS A 522 -21.47 6.71 8.86
CA LYS A 522 -21.43 6.34 7.44
C LYS A 522 -22.32 5.15 7.14
N LEU A 523 -22.24 4.06 7.92
CA LEU A 523 -23.12 2.89 7.74
C LEU A 523 -24.60 3.29 7.88
N LEU A 524 -24.96 4.02 8.93
CA LEU A 524 -26.34 4.43 9.17
C LEU A 524 -26.86 5.36 8.07
N SER A 525 -26.06 6.35 7.64
CA SER A 525 -26.44 7.24 6.54
C SER A 525 -26.56 6.49 5.21
N ALA A 526 -25.67 5.53 4.93
CA ALA A 526 -25.75 4.70 3.73
C ALA A 526 -26.98 3.79 3.74
N VAL A 527 -27.28 3.13 4.86
CA VAL A 527 -28.47 2.28 5.02
C VAL A 527 -29.74 3.11 4.94
N GLU A 528 -29.82 4.28 5.58
CA GLU A 528 -30.99 5.16 5.51
C GLU A 528 -31.19 5.72 4.09
N LYS A 529 -30.12 6.10 3.38
CA LYS A 529 -30.18 6.44 1.95
C LYS A 529 -30.68 5.26 1.13
N CYS A 530 -30.19 4.05 1.37
CA CYS A 530 -30.60 2.81 0.68
C CYS A 530 -32.08 2.42 0.85
N HIS A 531 -32.79 2.98 1.83
CA HIS A 531 -34.22 2.75 2.07
C HIS A 531 -35.12 3.87 1.51
N MET A 532 -34.57 4.90 0.86
CA MET A 532 -35.37 5.99 0.27
C MET A 532 -36.08 5.53 -1.01
N GLU A 533 -37.36 5.89 -1.17
CA GLU A 533 -38.21 5.47 -2.30
C GLU A 533 -37.65 5.88 -3.69
N CYS A 534 -36.86 6.94 -3.76
CA CYS A 534 -36.23 7.42 -5.00
C CYS A 534 -35.26 6.42 -5.65
N ILE A 535 -34.77 5.44 -4.91
CA ILE A 535 -33.85 4.40 -5.40
C ILE A 535 -34.48 3.47 -6.43
N ASN A 536 -35.80 3.33 -6.42
CA ASN A 536 -36.50 2.47 -7.37
C ASN A 536 -36.69 3.12 -8.76
N ASN A 537 -36.32 4.39 -8.95
CA ASN A 537 -36.52 5.12 -10.21
C ASN A 537 -35.26 5.85 -10.68
N ILE A 538 -34.54 5.24 -11.63
CA ILE A 538 -33.32 5.79 -12.23
C ILE A 538 -33.56 7.16 -12.89
N GLY A 539 -34.73 7.41 -13.47
CA GLY A 539 -35.04 8.69 -14.12
C GLY A 539 -34.91 9.86 -13.14
N LEU A 540 -35.53 9.74 -11.96
CA LEU A 540 -35.42 10.75 -10.89
C LEU A 540 -33.98 10.91 -10.39
N LEU A 541 -33.19 9.84 -10.37
CA LEU A 541 -31.78 9.91 -9.98
C LEU A 541 -30.91 10.62 -11.04
N VAL A 542 -31.26 10.50 -12.33
CA VAL A 542 -30.61 11.26 -13.42
C VAL A 542 -30.94 12.74 -13.33
N ASP A 543 -32.18 13.12 -13.05
CA ASP A 543 -32.57 14.52 -12.86
C ASP A 543 -31.82 15.15 -11.66
N ILE A 544 -31.63 14.38 -10.59
CA ILE A 544 -30.91 14.82 -9.39
C ILE A 544 -29.39 14.87 -9.64
N CYS A 545 -28.79 13.83 -10.22
CA CYS A 545 -27.32 13.65 -10.28
C CYS A 545 -26.69 14.13 -11.59
N GLY A 546 -27.45 14.20 -12.68
CA GLY A 546 -26.93 14.35 -14.04
C GLY A 546 -26.10 13.14 -14.48
N ASN A 547 -25.03 13.37 -15.25
CA ASN A 547 -24.12 12.32 -15.71
C ASN A 547 -23.07 11.89 -14.66
N ASP A 548 -23.24 12.25 -13.38
CA ASP A 548 -22.22 12.03 -12.35
C ASP A 548 -22.71 11.09 -11.23
N VAL A 549 -22.35 9.82 -11.36
CA VAL A 549 -22.68 8.75 -10.41
C VAL A 549 -21.97 8.91 -9.05
N SER A 550 -20.90 9.72 -8.96
CA SER A 550 -20.23 9.95 -7.66
C SER A 550 -21.10 10.76 -6.70
N LYS A 551 -21.86 11.72 -7.22
CA LYS A 551 -22.74 12.63 -6.46
C LYS A 551 -24.06 12.01 -6.00
N LEU A 552 -24.29 10.73 -6.31
CA LEU A 552 -25.46 9.98 -5.87
C LEU A 552 -25.57 9.91 -4.34
N ALA A 553 -24.44 9.77 -3.65
CA ALA A 553 -24.41 9.78 -2.19
C ALA A 553 -24.63 11.18 -1.61
N GLU A 554 -24.02 12.21 -2.20
CA GLU A 554 -24.10 13.61 -1.77
C GLU A 554 -25.54 14.15 -1.83
N LYS A 555 -26.22 13.93 -2.97
CA LYS A 555 -27.49 14.60 -3.28
C LYS A 555 -28.76 13.91 -2.77
N ILE A 556 -28.69 12.66 -2.31
CA ILE A 556 -29.83 12.02 -1.64
C ILE A 556 -29.87 12.53 -0.19
N GLU A 557 -30.65 13.59 0.04
CA GLU A 557 -30.88 14.13 1.38
C GLU A 557 -31.67 13.13 2.24
N THR A 558 -31.09 12.75 3.38
CA THR A 558 -31.77 12.05 4.46
C THR A 558 -31.96 12.98 5.65
N LYS A 559 -32.91 12.66 6.54
CA LYS A 559 -33.01 13.34 7.84
C LYS A 559 -31.65 13.34 8.54
N SER A 560 -31.30 14.45 9.17
CA SER A 560 -30.05 14.56 9.93
C SER A 560 -30.06 13.55 11.07
N LEU A 561 -29.13 12.58 11.04
CA LEU A 561 -28.89 11.68 12.15
C LEU A 561 -28.54 12.49 13.40
N ASP A 562 -29.26 12.26 14.50
CA ASP A 562 -28.89 12.86 15.77
C ASP A 562 -27.49 12.38 16.19
N THR A 563 -26.56 13.32 16.20
CA THR A 563 -25.16 13.04 16.51
C THR A 563 -24.93 12.69 17.98
N GLN A 564 -25.88 12.97 18.89
CA GLN A 564 -25.68 12.73 20.33
C GLN A 564 -25.70 11.24 20.68
N TRP A 565 -26.71 10.48 20.24
CA TRP A 565 -26.75 9.04 20.51
C TRP A 565 -25.64 8.29 19.75
N VAL A 566 -25.30 8.70 18.52
CA VAL A 566 -24.19 8.08 17.77
C VAL A 566 -22.83 8.33 18.46
N LYS A 567 -22.62 9.52 19.05
CA LYS A 567 -21.45 9.81 19.91
C LYS A 567 -21.41 9.02 21.21
N LYS A 568 -22.57 8.66 21.76
CA LYS A 568 -22.67 7.80 22.94
C LYS A 568 -22.29 6.36 22.58
N ILE A 569 -22.88 5.83 21.51
CA ILE A 569 -22.66 4.45 21.05
C ILE A 569 -21.24 4.25 20.48
N GLY A 570 -20.69 5.21 19.71
CA GLY A 570 -19.32 5.14 19.21
C GLY A 570 -18.28 5.07 20.32
N ARG A 571 -18.43 5.89 21.38
CA ARG A 571 -17.58 5.79 22.58
C ARG A 571 -17.71 4.42 23.25
N LYS A 572 -18.93 4.01 23.62
CA LYS A 572 -19.20 2.65 24.16
C LYS A 572 -18.52 1.57 23.31
N ILE A 573 -18.75 1.53 22.00
CA ILE A 573 -18.18 0.48 21.13
C ILE A 573 -16.65 0.48 21.16
N THR A 574 -16.01 1.65 21.21
CA THR A 574 -14.55 1.73 21.33
C THR A 574 -14.08 1.22 22.68
N ASP A 575 -14.78 1.62 23.74
CA ASP A 575 -14.50 1.17 25.09
C ASP A 575 -14.59 -0.36 25.20
N TRP A 576 -15.66 -0.96 24.67
CA TRP A 576 -15.93 -2.40 24.75
C TRP A 576 -15.19 -3.25 23.68
N SER A 577 -14.73 -2.67 22.57
CA SER A 577 -14.06 -3.40 21.47
C SER A 577 -12.80 -4.16 21.88
N ASN A 578 -12.04 -3.59 22.83
CA ASN A 578 -10.74 -4.10 23.27
C ASN A 578 -10.81 -4.91 24.58
N VAL A 579 -12.01 -5.24 25.07
CA VAL A 579 -12.23 -5.96 26.33
C VAL A 579 -11.52 -7.32 26.36
N GLN A 580 -11.51 -8.04 25.23
CA GLN A 580 -10.77 -9.31 25.14
C GLN A 580 -9.26 -9.16 25.35
N ALA A 581 -8.69 -8.03 24.91
CA ALA A 581 -7.27 -7.75 25.13
C ALA A 581 -6.98 -7.50 26.61
N LEU A 582 -7.91 -6.93 27.38
CA LEU A 582 -7.75 -6.57 28.80
C LEU A 582 -7.91 -7.75 29.77
N SER A 583 -8.21 -8.96 29.27
CA SER A 583 -8.48 -10.12 30.14
C SER A 583 -7.28 -10.56 30.99
N THR A 584 -6.05 -10.32 30.52
CA THR A 584 -4.85 -10.67 31.31
C THR A 584 -4.60 -9.67 32.43
N GLU A 585 -4.89 -8.39 32.19
CA GLU A 585 -4.86 -7.36 33.22
C GLU A 585 -5.99 -7.54 34.25
N ALA A 586 -7.15 -8.06 33.82
CA ALA A 586 -8.24 -8.43 34.71
C ALA A 586 -7.86 -9.61 35.63
N ASP A 587 -7.21 -10.64 35.09
CA ASP A 587 -6.66 -11.74 35.90
C ASP A 587 -5.64 -11.21 36.93
N GLN A 588 -4.68 -10.37 36.51
CA GLN A 588 -3.68 -9.75 37.39
C GLN A 588 -4.29 -8.88 38.50
N LEU A 589 -5.30 -8.07 38.17
CA LEU A 589 -6.00 -7.25 39.16
C LEU A 589 -6.79 -8.13 40.13
N MET A 590 -7.37 -9.24 39.68
CA MET A 590 -8.07 -10.20 40.53
C MET A 590 -7.13 -10.87 41.54
N GLU A 591 -5.91 -11.24 41.12
CA GLU A 591 -4.86 -11.75 42.02
C GLU A 591 -4.46 -10.69 43.08
N ALA A 592 -4.36 -9.42 42.68
CA ALA A 592 -4.08 -8.34 43.63
C ALA A 592 -5.25 -8.11 44.61
N LEU A 593 -6.51 -8.13 44.15
CA LEU A 593 -7.68 -8.02 45.02
C LEU A 593 -7.76 -9.19 46.02
N GLU A 594 -7.45 -10.41 45.59
CA GLU A 594 -7.31 -11.58 46.47
C GLU A 594 -6.27 -11.36 47.57
N ALA A 595 -5.09 -10.86 47.20
CA ALA A 595 -4.00 -10.62 48.13
C ALA A 595 -4.38 -9.63 49.25
N TYR A 596 -5.22 -8.63 48.95
CA TYR A 596 -5.75 -7.66 49.92
C TYR A 596 -7.07 -8.07 50.60
N ASP A 597 -7.54 -9.32 50.42
CA ASP A 597 -8.82 -9.84 50.95
C ASP A 597 -10.07 -9.04 50.48
N LEU A 598 -10.03 -8.49 49.26
CA LEU A 598 -11.12 -7.72 48.63
C LEU A 598 -12.01 -8.60 47.74
N ASP A 599 -13.23 -8.12 47.41
CA ASP A 599 -14.15 -8.88 46.56
C ASP A 599 -13.68 -8.95 45.10
N LYS A 600 -13.43 -10.19 44.65
CA LYS A 600 -13.01 -10.53 43.28
C LYS A 600 -14.15 -10.50 42.27
N SER A 601 -15.41 -10.56 42.71
CA SER A 601 -16.59 -10.67 41.84
C SER A 601 -16.66 -9.49 40.85
N ILE A 602 -16.24 -8.31 41.30
CA ILE A 602 -16.17 -7.04 40.57
C ILE A 602 -15.41 -7.15 39.24
N VAL A 603 -14.31 -7.91 39.20
CA VAL A 603 -13.44 -8.03 38.02
C VAL A 603 -13.68 -9.33 37.25
N HIS A 604 -14.49 -10.25 37.79
CA HIS A 604 -14.69 -11.58 37.24
C HIS A 604 -15.21 -11.60 35.79
N HIS A 605 -16.12 -10.69 35.43
CA HIS A 605 -16.66 -10.58 34.05
C HIS A 605 -15.57 -10.31 32.99
N PHE A 606 -14.44 -9.70 33.37
CA PHE A 606 -13.35 -9.35 32.48
C PHE A 606 -12.22 -10.40 32.45
N SER A 607 -12.15 -11.28 33.45
CA SER A 607 -11.18 -12.38 33.53
C SER A 607 -11.28 -13.35 32.34
N LYS A 608 -10.22 -14.12 32.05
CA LYS A 608 -10.26 -15.13 30.99
C LYS A 608 -11.39 -16.17 31.13
N GLN A 609 -11.90 -16.37 32.35
CA GLN A 609 -13.00 -17.30 32.63
C GLN A 609 -14.38 -16.64 32.42
N GLY A 610 -14.61 -15.45 32.98
CA GLY A 610 -15.89 -14.73 32.87
C GLY A 610 -16.12 -14.07 31.49
N ILE A 611 -15.05 -13.73 30.78
CA ILE A 611 -15.14 -12.99 29.51
C ILE A 611 -15.82 -13.80 28.40
N GLN A 612 -15.75 -15.14 28.42
CA GLN A 612 -16.45 -15.97 27.44
C GLN A 612 -17.97 -15.92 27.59
N THR A 613 -18.47 -15.84 28.82
CA THR A 613 -19.90 -15.62 29.10
C THR A 613 -20.30 -14.18 28.81
N PHE A 614 -19.52 -13.22 29.27
CA PHE A 614 -19.78 -11.78 29.13
C PHE A 614 -19.76 -11.31 27.67
N LEU A 615 -18.88 -11.85 26.82
CA LEU A 615 -18.84 -11.53 25.38
C LEU A 615 -20.11 -11.94 24.62
N ASN A 616 -20.95 -12.81 25.18
CA ASN A 616 -22.25 -13.18 24.60
C ASN A 616 -23.41 -12.28 25.05
N GLU A 617 -23.18 -11.38 26.00
CA GLU A 617 -24.18 -10.41 26.44
C GLU A 617 -24.33 -9.26 25.44
N MET A 618 -25.50 -8.62 25.45
CA MET A 618 -25.80 -7.46 24.60
C MET A 618 -25.27 -6.16 25.23
N LEU A 619 -24.80 -5.23 24.41
CA LEU A 619 -24.26 -3.94 24.86
C LEU A 619 -25.18 -3.15 25.82
N LYS A 620 -26.51 -3.28 25.69
CA LYS A 620 -27.51 -2.66 26.58
C LYS A 620 -27.52 -3.19 28.04
N TYR A 621 -26.90 -4.33 28.32
CA TYR A 621 -26.85 -4.93 29.67
C TYR A 621 -25.59 -4.58 30.45
N VAL A 622 -24.60 -3.97 29.79
CA VAL A 622 -23.41 -3.38 30.44
C VAL A 622 -23.85 -2.34 31.49
N THR A 623 -23.36 -2.49 32.72
CA THR A 623 -23.67 -1.58 33.83
C THR A 623 -22.66 -0.43 33.94
N ASP A 624 -23.05 0.64 34.66
CA ASP A 624 -22.14 1.74 34.97
C ASP A 624 -20.92 1.29 35.80
N ASP A 625 -21.03 0.19 36.54
CA ASP A 625 -19.92 -0.39 37.31
C ASP A 625 -18.94 -1.17 36.41
N ASP A 626 -19.44 -1.87 35.38
CA ASP A 626 -18.58 -2.48 34.36
C ASP A 626 -17.78 -1.39 33.61
N GLU A 627 -18.36 -0.22 33.32
CA GLU A 627 -17.63 0.93 32.73
C GLU A 627 -16.50 1.45 33.65
N LYS A 628 -16.70 1.48 34.98
CA LYS A 628 -15.64 1.86 35.95
C LYS A 628 -14.51 0.83 35.99
N VAL A 629 -14.84 -0.47 36.05
CA VAL A 629 -13.86 -1.56 36.03
C VAL A 629 -13.04 -1.51 34.74
N LEU A 630 -13.69 -1.28 33.60
CA LEU A 630 -13.02 -1.12 32.31
C LEU A 630 -12.02 0.05 32.30
N LEU A 631 -12.37 1.19 32.90
CA LEU A 631 -11.44 2.33 33.06
C LEU A 631 -10.26 1.98 33.98
N LEU A 632 -10.48 1.24 35.07
CA LEU A 632 -9.45 0.76 35.98
C LEU A 632 -8.47 -0.23 35.30
N LEU A 633 -8.97 -1.13 34.44
CA LEU A 633 -8.14 -2.04 33.65
C LEU A 633 -7.32 -1.28 32.58
N LYS A 634 -7.92 -0.26 31.95
CA LYS A 634 -7.24 0.62 31.01
C LYS A 634 -6.14 1.45 31.68
N SER A 635 -6.37 2.01 32.87
CA SER A 635 -5.33 2.74 33.60
C SER A 635 -4.22 1.80 34.06
N SER A 636 -4.56 0.60 34.57
CA SER A 636 -3.57 -0.43 34.93
C SER A 636 -2.57 -0.72 33.81
N ARG A 637 -2.98 -0.75 32.54
CA ARG A 637 -2.08 -0.97 31.39
C ARG A 637 -0.93 0.03 31.26
N LEU A 638 -1.10 1.25 31.76
CA LEU A 638 -0.10 2.32 31.62
C LEU A 638 1.07 2.16 32.59
N TYR A 639 0.93 1.32 33.62
CA TYR A 639 1.93 1.12 34.67
C TYR A 639 2.77 -0.13 34.41
N SER A 640 4.06 -0.06 34.77
CA SER A 640 5.02 -1.13 34.54
C SER A 640 4.68 -2.41 35.32
N TRP A 641 5.13 -3.56 34.82
CA TRP A 641 4.90 -4.84 35.50
C TRP A 641 5.49 -4.86 36.92
N LYS A 642 6.64 -4.19 37.14
CA LYS A 642 7.27 -4.02 38.47
C LYS A 642 6.29 -3.42 39.47
N VAL A 643 5.64 -2.30 39.12
CA VAL A 643 4.66 -1.61 40.00
C VAL A 643 3.49 -2.52 40.38
N LYS A 644 3.02 -3.36 39.44
CA LYS A 644 1.92 -4.31 39.70
C LYS A 644 2.36 -5.46 40.61
N GLU A 645 3.53 -6.02 40.36
CA GLU A 645 4.10 -7.11 41.16
C GLU A 645 4.41 -6.63 42.58
N SER A 646 4.90 -5.40 42.77
CA SER A 646 5.07 -4.78 44.11
C SER A 646 3.76 -4.79 44.92
N ILE A 647 2.64 -4.39 44.33
CA ILE A 647 1.32 -4.42 45.00
C ILE A 647 0.93 -5.85 45.34
N LYS A 648 1.08 -6.79 44.41
CA LYS A 648 0.78 -8.20 44.65
C LYS A 648 1.62 -8.77 45.80
N LYS A 649 2.94 -8.58 45.79
CA LYS A 649 3.88 -9.06 46.82
C LYS A 649 3.55 -8.52 48.21
N LEU A 650 3.28 -7.22 48.32
CA LEU A 650 2.87 -6.63 49.60
C LEU A 650 1.50 -7.12 50.07
N GLY A 651 0.59 -7.44 49.14
CA GLY A 651 -0.67 -8.13 49.39
C GLY A 651 -0.50 -9.59 49.82
N GLU A 652 0.50 -10.31 49.34
CA GLU A 652 0.80 -11.68 49.77
C GLU A 652 1.36 -11.70 51.21
N CYS A 653 2.21 -10.72 51.56
CA CYS A 653 2.83 -10.63 52.89
C CYS A 653 1.87 -10.07 53.98
N LYS A 654 0.97 -10.93 54.50
CA LYS A 654 0.02 -10.55 55.56
C LYS A 654 0.71 -10.09 56.86
N ASP A 655 1.83 -10.72 57.22
CA ASP A 655 2.58 -10.43 58.44
C ASP A 655 3.11 -8.99 58.52
N LEU A 656 3.60 -8.45 57.39
CA LEU A 656 4.09 -7.07 57.30
C LEU A 656 2.91 -6.08 57.37
N ARG A 657 1.81 -6.33 56.66
CA ARG A 657 0.62 -5.45 56.70
C ARG A 657 -0.02 -5.39 58.07
N LEU A 658 -0.13 -6.53 58.76
CA LEU A 658 -0.64 -6.60 60.13
C LEU A 658 0.28 -5.88 61.12
N PHE A 659 1.61 -6.02 60.96
CA PHE A 659 2.59 -5.28 61.73
C PHE A 659 2.40 -3.76 61.57
N ILE A 660 2.40 -3.26 60.33
CA ILE A 660 2.22 -1.84 60.01
C ILE A 660 0.93 -1.31 60.65
N LYS A 661 -0.22 -1.95 60.37
CA LYS A 661 -1.53 -1.58 60.96
C LYS A 661 -1.58 -1.66 62.50
N SER A 662 -0.72 -2.46 63.13
CA SER A 662 -0.66 -2.57 64.60
C SER A 662 0.15 -1.46 65.27
N LYS A 663 1.02 -0.76 64.51
CA LYS A 663 1.95 0.26 65.01
C LYS A 663 1.58 1.68 64.61
N SER A 664 0.93 1.85 63.47
CA SER A 664 0.53 3.16 62.93
C SER A 664 -0.88 3.13 62.34
N LYS A 665 -1.60 4.24 62.49
CA LYS A 665 -2.87 4.50 61.79
C LYS A 665 -2.71 5.31 60.52
N ASP A 666 -1.60 6.03 60.40
CA ASP A 666 -1.23 6.85 59.24
C ASP A 666 0.29 6.83 59.03
N VAL A 667 0.75 7.43 57.94
CA VAL A 667 2.17 7.51 57.58
C VAL A 667 2.98 8.26 58.65
N SER A 668 2.43 9.30 59.27
CA SER A 668 3.15 10.13 60.24
C SER A 668 3.33 9.47 61.61
N GLU A 669 2.39 8.61 62.05
CA GLU A 669 2.60 7.72 63.19
C GLU A 669 3.72 6.70 62.88
N MET A 670 3.84 6.22 61.64
CA MET A 670 4.93 5.32 61.22
C MET A 670 6.28 6.03 61.13
N GLU A 671 6.36 7.21 60.51
CA GLU A 671 7.56 8.06 60.49
C GLU A 671 8.06 8.34 61.92
N ARG A 672 7.14 8.60 62.85
CA ARG A 672 7.47 8.78 64.27
C ARG A 672 7.98 7.48 64.93
N PHE A 673 7.38 6.33 64.63
CA PHE A 673 7.89 5.04 65.10
C PHE A 673 9.31 4.79 64.59
N ILE A 674 9.54 5.05 63.29
CA ILE A 674 10.83 4.90 62.62
C ILE A 674 11.88 5.87 63.19
N GLN A 675 11.53 7.14 63.44
CA GLN A 675 12.45 8.08 64.09
C GLN A 675 12.85 7.61 65.49
N ILE A 676 11.92 7.09 66.30
CA ILE A 676 12.26 6.56 67.63
C ILE A 676 13.08 5.28 67.51
N ALA A 677 12.85 4.44 66.50
CA ALA A 677 13.68 3.26 66.23
C ALA A 677 15.11 3.67 65.81
N LEU A 678 15.26 4.67 64.93
CA LEU A 678 16.56 5.24 64.53
C LEU A 678 17.29 5.85 65.74
N ASP A 679 16.59 6.57 66.63
CA ASP A 679 17.16 7.14 67.86
C ASP A 679 17.63 6.04 68.85
N ILE A 680 17.00 4.85 68.84
CA ILE A 680 17.41 3.68 69.64
C ILE A 680 18.58 2.94 68.99
N VAL A 681 18.61 2.85 67.65
CA VAL A 681 19.64 2.19 66.83
C VAL A 681 20.87 3.09 66.61
N ALA A 682 20.87 4.32 67.14
CA ALA A 682 21.95 5.30 67.00
C ALA A 682 23.28 4.84 67.64
N GLY A 683 24.08 4.11 66.87
CA GLY A 683 25.41 3.64 67.26
C GLY A 683 26.17 3.00 66.09
N GLU A 684 25.76 1.81 65.68
CA GLU A 684 26.52 0.97 64.74
C GLU A 684 25.58 0.20 63.79
N GLY A 685 25.72 0.40 62.47
CA GLY A 685 25.00 -0.36 61.43
C GLY A 685 24.23 0.50 60.42
N ALA A 686 24.89 0.93 59.34
CA ALA A 686 24.24 1.63 58.22
C ALA A 686 23.06 0.83 57.63
N GLU A 687 23.26 -0.48 57.46
CA GLU A 687 22.24 -1.42 56.97
C GLU A 687 20.93 -1.39 57.77
N MET A 688 20.97 -1.15 59.09
CA MET A 688 19.75 -1.04 59.90
C MET A 688 19.02 0.28 59.70
N GLN A 689 19.75 1.35 59.35
CA GLN A 689 19.16 2.64 59.00
C GLN A 689 18.51 2.54 57.61
N ASP A 690 19.19 1.93 56.64
CA ASP A 690 18.67 1.69 55.29
C ASP A 690 17.37 0.88 55.35
N ARG A 691 17.33 -0.24 56.09
CA ARG A 691 16.10 -1.04 56.29
C ARG A 691 14.95 -0.25 56.91
N LEU A 692 15.22 0.73 57.78
CA LEU A 692 14.19 1.59 58.39
C LEU A 692 13.73 2.71 57.45
N ILE A 693 14.63 3.22 56.61
CA ILE A 693 14.30 4.16 55.53
C ILE A 693 13.44 3.47 54.46
N ASP A 694 13.81 2.26 54.04
CA ASP A 694 13.03 1.39 53.15
C ASP A 694 11.59 1.20 53.67
N LEU A 695 11.41 0.89 54.96
CA LEU A 695 10.08 0.74 55.56
C LEU A 695 9.28 2.05 55.54
N SER A 696 9.95 3.18 55.77
CA SER A 696 9.34 4.51 55.71
C SER A 696 8.85 4.82 54.30
N GLU A 697 9.72 4.61 53.31
CA GLU A 697 9.38 4.83 51.90
C GLU A 697 8.28 3.88 51.44
N LEU A 698 8.34 2.59 51.78
CA LEU A 698 7.26 1.64 51.52
C LEU A 698 5.92 2.14 52.09
N CYS A 699 5.88 2.54 53.36
CA CYS A 699 4.66 3.05 54.00
C CYS A 699 4.16 4.35 53.35
N GLY A 700 5.09 5.20 52.90
CA GLY A 700 4.79 6.43 52.16
C GLY A 700 4.24 6.18 50.75
N LYS A 701 4.77 5.20 50.00
CA LYS A 701 4.27 4.89 48.64
C LYS A 701 2.96 4.10 48.65
N PHE A 702 2.81 3.16 49.60
CA PHE A 702 1.64 2.27 49.71
C PHE A 702 0.53 2.80 50.62
N TYR A 703 0.57 4.07 51.03
CA TYR A 703 -0.37 4.64 52.00
C TYR A 703 -1.88 4.41 51.69
N PRO A 704 -2.37 4.40 50.43
CA PRO A 704 -3.80 4.20 50.18
C PRO A 704 -4.23 2.77 50.48
N LEU A 705 -3.50 1.76 49.96
CA LEU A 705 -3.83 0.36 50.22
C LEU A 705 -3.53 -0.07 51.68
N LEU A 706 -2.53 0.54 52.34
CA LEU A 706 -2.20 0.19 53.72
C LEU A 706 -3.18 0.79 54.75
N TYR A 707 -3.50 2.07 54.67
CA TYR A 707 -4.25 2.77 55.72
C TYR A 707 -5.71 3.05 55.36
N GLN A 708 -6.07 3.15 54.08
CA GLN A 708 -7.43 3.52 53.65
C GLN A 708 -8.31 2.33 53.24
N ILE A 709 -7.75 1.12 53.11
CA ILE A 709 -8.56 -0.12 53.03
C ILE A 709 -9.18 -0.40 54.40
N ASP A 710 -10.46 -0.04 54.50
CA ASP A 710 -11.31 -0.37 55.63
C ASP A 710 -11.61 -1.88 55.66
N SER A 711 -11.00 -2.59 56.60
CA SER A 711 -11.13 -4.03 56.78
C SER A 711 -12.43 -4.46 57.47
N SER A 712 -13.36 -3.53 57.72
CA SER A 712 -14.63 -3.81 58.41
C SER A 712 -15.82 -4.09 57.46
N THR A 713 -15.70 -3.77 56.17
CA THR A 713 -16.77 -3.93 55.18
C THR A 713 -16.31 -4.73 53.97
N THR A 714 -16.98 -5.88 53.72
CA THR A 714 -16.66 -6.80 52.61
C THR A 714 -17.11 -6.29 51.23
N THR A 715 -17.73 -5.10 51.18
CA THR A 715 -18.36 -4.50 50.00
C THR A 715 -17.93 -3.04 49.88
N GLN A 716 -16.68 -2.80 49.47
CA GLN A 716 -16.25 -1.46 49.07
C GLN A 716 -16.81 -1.15 47.66
N ASP A 717 -17.22 0.10 47.41
CA ASP A 717 -17.67 0.54 46.09
C ASP A 717 -16.50 0.44 45.08
N VAL A 718 -16.82 0.04 43.85
CA VAL A 718 -15.89 -0.03 42.71
C VAL A 718 -15.14 1.28 42.54
N SER A 719 -15.82 2.41 42.76
CA SER A 719 -15.25 3.77 42.72
C SER A 719 -14.14 3.98 43.76
N THR A 720 -14.30 3.40 44.96
CA THR A 720 -13.30 3.48 46.04
C THR A 720 -12.08 2.63 45.72
N ILE A 721 -12.30 1.39 45.27
CA ILE A 721 -11.21 0.49 44.86
C ILE A 721 -10.41 1.11 43.71
N GLN A 722 -11.09 1.66 42.69
CA GLN A 722 -10.45 2.34 41.57
C GLN A 722 -9.55 3.50 42.02
N MET A 723 -10.05 4.36 42.92
CA MET A 723 -9.29 5.49 43.45
C MET A 723 -8.05 5.03 44.23
N LEU A 724 -8.19 4.03 45.12
CA LEU A 724 -7.10 3.54 45.97
C LEU A 724 -5.97 2.88 45.17
N PHE A 725 -6.32 2.05 44.19
CA PHE A 725 -5.32 1.42 43.31
C PHE A 725 -4.63 2.46 42.42
N GLN A 726 -5.38 3.41 41.84
CA GLN A 726 -4.79 4.47 41.01
C GLN A 726 -3.82 5.36 41.79
N GLN A 727 -4.21 5.84 42.98
CA GLN A 727 -3.33 6.63 43.84
C GLN A 727 -2.06 5.87 44.23
N THR A 728 -2.15 4.54 44.41
CA THR A 728 -1.00 3.70 44.75
C THR A 728 -0.07 3.48 43.56
N TRP A 729 -0.61 3.27 42.35
CA TRP A 729 0.19 3.20 41.13
C TRP A 729 0.92 4.52 40.85
N GLU A 730 0.21 5.65 40.93
CA GLU A 730 0.80 6.99 40.77
C GLU A 730 1.90 7.24 41.81
N SER A 731 1.67 6.86 43.07
CA SER A 731 2.68 6.98 44.13
C SER A 731 3.91 6.10 43.86
N LEU A 732 3.73 4.83 43.51
CA LEU A 732 4.83 3.89 43.22
C LEU A 732 5.65 4.28 41.99
N THR A 733 5.06 4.94 40.98
CA THR A 733 5.83 5.45 39.82
C THR A 733 6.84 6.55 40.15
N THR A 734 6.82 7.09 41.38
CA THR A 734 7.81 8.08 41.84
C THR A 734 9.09 7.46 42.43
N HIS A 735 9.23 6.12 42.41
CA HIS A 735 10.42 5.41 42.86
C HIS A 735 11.03 4.63 41.68
N ASP A 736 12.37 4.63 41.55
CA ASP A 736 13.06 4.07 40.39
C ASP A 736 12.94 2.53 40.32
N ASP A 737 12.91 1.85 41.48
CA ASP A 737 12.64 0.41 41.54
C ASP A 737 11.72 0.02 42.71
N PRO A 738 10.38 0.10 42.55
CA PRO A 738 9.44 -0.19 43.63
C PRO A 738 9.36 -1.69 43.97
N LEU A 739 9.88 -2.58 43.12
CA LEU A 739 9.84 -4.03 43.35
C LEU A 739 10.91 -4.44 44.36
N THR A 740 12.16 -4.01 44.16
CA THR A 740 13.28 -4.30 45.08
C THR A 740 13.04 -3.71 46.47
N LEU A 741 12.50 -2.48 46.56
CA LEU A 741 12.05 -1.87 47.82
C LEU A 741 11.02 -2.76 48.56
N THR A 742 10.06 -3.30 47.81
CA THR A 742 9.00 -4.16 48.37
C THR A 742 9.55 -5.51 48.82
N GLU A 743 10.41 -6.14 48.02
CA GLU A 743 11.05 -7.41 48.34
C GLU A 743 12.03 -7.28 49.53
N SER A 744 12.78 -6.17 49.62
CA SER A 744 13.58 -5.78 50.78
C SER A 744 12.72 -5.71 52.04
N CYS A 745 11.62 -4.95 52.03
CA CYS A 745 10.76 -4.83 53.20
C CYS A 745 10.09 -6.15 53.60
N ILE A 746 9.71 -7.00 52.63
CA ILE A 746 9.08 -8.30 52.90
C ILE A 746 10.08 -9.27 53.54
N SER A 747 11.32 -9.33 53.05
CA SER A 747 12.34 -10.21 53.63
C SER A 747 12.67 -9.84 55.08
N HIS A 748 12.59 -8.55 55.41
CA HIS A 748 12.82 -8.02 56.76
C HIS A 748 11.55 -7.94 57.64
N ALA A 749 10.40 -8.46 57.22
CA ALA A 749 9.12 -8.36 57.96
C ALA A 749 9.19 -8.83 59.43
N LYS A 750 9.87 -9.95 59.69
CA LYS A 750 10.10 -10.49 61.05
C LYS A 750 10.98 -9.56 61.90
N TRP A 751 11.97 -8.91 61.29
CA TRP A 751 12.87 -7.97 61.97
C TRP A 751 12.12 -6.72 62.44
N TYR A 752 11.26 -6.12 61.60
CA TYR A 752 10.44 -4.97 62.01
C TYR A 752 9.46 -5.33 63.13
N GLN A 753 8.80 -6.50 63.06
CA GLN A 753 7.95 -7.01 64.14
C GLN A 753 8.70 -7.11 65.46
N PHE A 754 9.94 -7.59 65.42
CA PHE A 754 10.78 -7.71 66.60
C PHE A 754 11.22 -6.34 67.17
N ILE A 755 11.69 -5.40 66.34
CA ILE A 755 11.99 -4.02 66.78
C ILE A 755 10.76 -3.38 67.47
N GLY A 756 9.57 -3.62 66.92
CA GLY A 756 8.31 -3.20 67.51
C GLY A 756 7.96 -3.85 68.85
N GLN A 757 8.56 -4.97 69.22
CA GLN A 757 8.42 -5.60 70.54
C GLN A 757 9.40 -5.04 71.57
N LEU A 758 10.65 -4.75 71.18
CA LEU A 758 11.66 -4.15 72.06
C LEU A 758 11.19 -2.84 72.69
N GLN A 759 10.54 -1.98 71.90
CA GLN A 759 10.02 -0.69 72.36
C GLN A 759 8.93 -0.81 73.45
N GLY A 760 8.33 -2.00 73.64
CA GLY A 760 7.29 -2.28 74.63
C GLY A 760 7.73 -3.08 75.85
N ALA A 761 8.94 -3.68 75.84
CA ALA A 761 9.42 -4.54 76.91
C ALA A 761 10.39 -3.77 77.84
N GLY A 762 9.98 -3.59 79.11
CA GLY A 762 10.80 -2.85 80.08
C GLY A 762 12.16 -3.49 80.36
N GLU A 763 13.22 -2.67 80.32
CA GLU A 763 14.65 -3.04 80.36
C GLU A 763 15.05 -4.04 81.46
N GLN A 764 14.30 -4.14 82.58
CA GLN A 764 14.59 -5.07 83.67
C GLN A 764 14.25 -6.55 83.40
N GLY A 765 13.33 -6.84 82.47
CA GLY A 765 12.93 -8.23 82.17
C GLY A 765 14.06 -9.05 81.54
N THR A 766 14.75 -8.45 80.57
CA THR A 766 15.83 -9.09 79.81
C THR A 766 17.06 -9.37 80.66
N VAL A 767 17.44 -8.45 81.57
CA VAL A 767 18.59 -8.63 82.47
C VAL A 767 18.41 -9.84 83.40
N LYS A 768 17.18 -10.08 83.87
CA LYS A 768 16.86 -11.26 84.68
C LYS A 768 17.02 -12.55 83.86
N GLN A 769 16.47 -12.57 82.64
CA GLN A 769 16.52 -13.76 81.77
C GLN A 769 17.95 -14.20 81.43
N LEU A 770 18.87 -13.27 81.15
CA LEU A 770 20.29 -13.60 80.93
C LEU A 770 20.95 -14.22 82.16
N ARG A 771 20.62 -13.71 83.34
CA ARG A 771 21.17 -14.21 84.60
C ARG A 771 20.65 -15.61 84.93
N ASP A 772 19.35 -15.82 84.74
CA ASP A 772 18.72 -17.14 84.86
C ASP A 772 19.38 -18.16 83.90
N ILE A 773 19.75 -17.76 82.67
CA ILE A 773 20.47 -18.61 81.69
C ILE A 773 21.91 -18.92 82.13
N ASN A 774 22.68 -17.92 82.59
CA ASN A 774 24.08 -18.12 82.96
C ASN A 774 24.24 -18.94 84.24
N GLU A 775 23.35 -18.74 85.22
CA GLU A 775 23.41 -19.42 86.53
C GLU A 775 22.77 -20.82 86.50
N HIS A 776 21.77 -21.06 85.65
CA HIS A 776 20.93 -22.29 85.69
C HIS A 776 20.72 -22.97 84.33
N GLY A 777 21.38 -22.52 83.27
CA GLY A 777 21.25 -23.10 81.92
C GLY A 777 22.09 -24.37 81.71
N GLU A 778 21.53 -25.32 80.96
CA GLU A 778 22.21 -26.50 80.42
C GLU A 778 22.04 -26.55 78.90
N TYR A 779 23.11 -26.29 78.15
CA TYR A 779 23.12 -26.44 76.70
C TYR A 779 23.30 -27.92 76.33
N THR A 780 22.44 -28.44 75.45
CA THR A 780 22.58 -29.77 74.87
C THR A 780 22.86 -29.62 73.37
N VAL A 781 24.06 -30.03 72.93
CA VAL A 781 24.41 -30.17 71.51
C VAL A 781 24.16 -31.61 71.12
N SER A 782 23.37 -31.85 70.07
CA SER A 782 22.99 -33.21 69.68
C SER A 782 22.85 -33.39 68.17
N THR A 783 23.23 -34.58 67.69
CA THR A 783 23.03 -35.00 66.30
C THR A 783 22.10 -36.22 66.24
N ILE A 784 21.16 -36.16 65.30
CA ILE A 784 20.30 -37.29 64.94
C ILE A 784 20.48 -37.53 63.45
N LYS A 785 20.66 -38.79 63.08
CA LYS A 785 20.95 -39.25 61.72
C LYS A 785 19.95 -38.74 60.66
N ASP A 786 18.68 -38.66 61.02
CA ASP A 786 17.59 -38.34 60.10
C ASP A 786 17.32 -36.83 59.99
N LEU A 787 17.94 -36.01 60.85
CA LEU A 787 17.98 -34.54 60.72
C LEU A 787 19.24 -34.13 59.94
N GLN A 788 19.16 -33.07 59.16
CA GLN A 788 20.32 -32.60 58.37
C GLN A 788 21.31 -31.82 59.25
N GLU A 789 20.82 -30.99 60.16
CA GLU A 789 21.59 -30.11 61.03
C GLU A 789 21.85 -30.69 62.43
N CYS A 790 22.78 -30.08 63.16
CA CYS A 790 23.07 -30.37 64.55
C CYS A 790 22.19 -29.48 65.42
N THR A 791 21.46 -30.07 66.37
CA THR A 791 20.49 -29.34 67.19
C THR A 791 21.11 -28.94 68.51
N VAL A 792 21.20 -27.63 68.75
CA VAL A 792 21.48 -27.05 70.07
C VAL A 792 20.17 -26.67 70.74
N SER A 793 19.99 -27.13 71.98
CA SER A 793 18.86 -26.73 72.83
C SER A 793 19.33 -26.39 74.24
N LEU A 794 18.86 -25.28 74.79
CA LEU A 794 19.12 -24.87 76.18
C LEU A 794 17.90 -25.18 77.05
N GLU A 795 18.11 -25.83 78.19
CA GLU A 795 17.12 -25.99 79.26
C GLU A 795 17.57 -25.21 80.51
N ILE A 796 16.64 -24.60 81.26
CA ILE A 796 16.96 -23.91 82.52
C ILE A 796 16.52 -24.79 83.69
N VAL A 797 17.49 -25.35 84.43
CA VAL A 797 17.27 -26.24 85.58
C VAL A 797 17.29 -25.43 86.86
N SER A 798 16.09 -25.13 87.40
CA SER A 798 15.96 -24.32 88.62
C SER A 798 16.46 -25.09 89.85
N GLY A 799 17.64 -24.72 90.35
CA GLY A 799 18.27 -25.33 91.51
C GLY A 799 17.78 -24.76 92.84
N ASP A 800 16.60 -25.16 93.29
CA ASP A 800 16.21 -25.00 94.71
C ASP A 800 15.21 -26.10 95.14
N SER A 801 15.72 -27.32 95.27
CA SER A 801 14.95 -28.46 95.77
C SER A 801 14.93 -28.48 97.31
N ASP A 802 14.11 -27.63 97.93
CA ASP A 802 13.62 -27.85 99.29
C ASP A 802 12.40 -26.95 99.62
N VAL A 803 11.23 -27.27 99.02
CA VAL A 803 9.87 -27.23 99.63
C VAL A 803 8.79 -27.53 98.56
N SER A 804 7.84 -28.38 98.94
CA SER A 804 6.57 -28.71 98.25
C SER A 804 6.60 -29.11 96.77
N ASP A 805 6.51 -30.43 96.57
CA ASP A 805 5.65 -31.15 95.61
C ASP A 805 4.56 -30.27 94.92
N ASP A 806 4.90 -29.63 93.80
CA ASP A 806 3.94 -28.98 92.90
C ASP A 806 4.41 -29.16 91.44
N SER A 807 3.60 -29.84 90.62
CA SER A 807 4.04 -30.50 89.38
C SER A 807 4.11 -29.57 88.15
N HIS A 808 4.46 -28.30 88.33
CA HIS A 808 4.43 -27.26 87.29
C HIS A 808 5.65 -26.31 87.30
N VAL A 809 6.85 -26.82 87.60
CA VAL A 809 8.09 -26.15 87.17
C VAL A 809 8.22 -26.33 85.65
N SER A 810 7.87 -25.29 84.89
CA SER A 810 7.95 -25.30 83.43
C SER A 810 9.41 -25.26 82.97
N LYS A 811 9.97 -26.43 82.64
CA LYS A 811 11.22 -26.52 81.86
C LYS A 811 11.07 -25.68 80.59
N LYS A 812 11.81 -24.57 80.50
CA LYS A 812 11.77 -23.67 79.35
C LYS A 812 12.89 -24.07 78.39
N PHE A 813 12.50 -24.65 77.27
CA PHE A 813 13.40 -25.00 76.17
C PHE A 813 13.62 -23.79 75.25
N TRP A 814 14.86 -23.62 74.78
CA TRP A 814 15.24 -22.63 73.78
C TRP A 814 16.06 -23.34 72.69
N THR A 815 15.85 -22.96 71.43
CA THR A 815 16.61 -23.45 70.26
C THR A 815 17.80 -22.55 69.96
N LEU A 816 18.72 -23.00 69.10
CA LEU A 816 19.83 -22.18 68.62
C LEU A 816 19.37 -20.86 67.99
N ASP A 817 18.28 -20.90 67.21
CA ASP A 817 17.68 -19.71 66.61
C ASP A 817 17.16 -18.75 67.67
N ASP A 818 16.49 -19.23 68.72
CA ASP A 818 16.04 -18.37 69.83
C ASP A 818 17.22 -17.71 70.57
N LEU A 819 18.38 -18.40 70.62
CA LEU A 819 19.58 -17.94 71.31
C LEU A 819 20.38 -16.89 70.50
N HIS A 820 20.57 -17.10 69.20
CA HIS A 820 21.13 -16.08 68.31
C HIS A 820 20.17 -14.93 68.06
N GLU A 821 18.86 -15.21 68.08
CA GLU A 821 17.84 -14.17 68.16
C GLU A 821 18.10 -13.34 69.43
N ILE A 822 18.16 -13.93 70.64
CA ILE A 822 18.51 -13.23 71.90
C ILE A 822 19.79 -12.41 71.74
N GLU A 823 20.88 -13.02 71.26
CA GLU A 823 22.17 -12.35 71.05
C GLU A 823 22.03 -11.08 70.19
N SER A 824 21.27 -11.17 69.09
CA SER A 824 20.93 -10.03 68.24
C SER A 824 20.11 -8.96 68.99
N LYS A 825 19.20 -9.35 69.89
CA LYS A 825 18.45 -8.41 70.77
C LYS A 825 19.39 -7.67 71.72
N LEU A 826 20.46 -8.31 72.18
CA LEU A 826 21.41 -7.74 73.16
C LEU A 826 22.38 -6.72 72.57
N VAL A 827 22.56 -6.69 71.25
CA VAL A 827 23.35 -5.63 70.58
C VAL A 827 22.61 -4.29 70.63
N LEU A 828 21.28 -4.31 70.56
CA LEU A 828 20.41 -3.13 70.43
C LEU A 828 20.10 -2.39 71.76
N ILE A 829 20.58 -2.87 72.90
CA ILE A 829 20.29 -2.27 74.22
C ILE A 829 21.40 -1.27 74.59
N THR A 830 21.10 0.02 74.43
CA THR A 830 22.08 1.11 74.58
C THR A 830 22.26 1.64 76.00
N ARG A 831 21.36 1.32 76.96
CA ARG A 831 21.49 1.70 78.37
C ARG A 831 22.16 0.61 79.21
N GLN A 832 23.48 0.72 79.33
CA GLN A 832 24.30 -0.30 79.96
C GLN A 832 24.49 -0.04 81.47
N THR A 833 24.16 -1.05 82.29
CA THR A 833 24.65 -1.14 83.68
C THR A 833 25.76 -2.19 83.73
N SER A 834 26.71 -2.09 84.68
CA SER A 834 27.83 -3.06 84.74
C SER A 834 27.32 -4.51 84.83
N ALA A 835 26.32 -4.76 85.68
CA ALA A 835 25.70 -6.07 85.84
C ALA A 835 24.91 -6.57 84.60
N TRP A 836 24.66 -5.71 83.60
CA TRP A 836 24.14 -6.12 82.30
C TRP A 836 25.27 -6.51 81.35
N VAL A 837 26.37 -5.75 81.33
CA VAL A 837 27.57 -6.05 80.53
C VAL A 837 28.17 -7.40 80.94
N ASP A 838 28.33 -7.62 82.25
CA ASP A 838 28.89 -8.87 82.77
C ASP A 838 28.02 -10.09 82.37
N ALA A 839 26.69 -9.98 82.53
CA ALA A 839 25.76 -11.05 82.16
C ALA A 839 25.67 -11.28 80.64
N LYS A 840 25.78 -10.23 79.82
CA LYS A 840 25.83 -10.33 78.36
C LYS A 840 27.11 -11.04 77.92
N ASN A 841 28.27 -10.63 78.43
CA ASN A 841 29.55 -11.21 78.04
C ASN A 841 29.62 -12.70 78.38
N SER A 842 29.23 -13.09 79.59
CA SER A 842 29.17 -14.52 79.97
C SER A 842 28.24 -15.34 79.07
N PHE A 843 27.07 -14.80 78.70
CA PHE A 843 26.15 -15.47 77.80
C PHE A 843 26.78 -15.67 76.40
N GLN A 844 27.39 -14.62 75.84
CA GLN A 844 28.01 -14.66 74.51
C GLN A 844 29.26 -15.56 74.47
N GLU A 845 30.09 -15.56 75.51
CA GLU A 845 31.25 -16.46 75.59
C GLU A 845 30.80 -17.93 75.62
N MET A 846 29.81 -18.27 76.45
CA MET A 846 29.30 -19.65 76.51
C MET A 846 28.60 -20.06 75.21
N LEU A 847 27.74 -19.20 74.64
CA LEU A 847 27.06 -19.46 73.38
C LEU A 847 28.07 -19.65 72.24
N GLY A 848 29.07 -18.78 72.11
CA GLY A 848 30.11 -18.89 71.09
C GLY A 848 30.89 -20.21 71.16
N LYS A 849 31.17 -20.71 72.37
CA LYS A 849 31.80 -22.04 72.56
C LYS A 849 30.88 -23.19 72.21
N VAL A 850 29.59 -23.09 72.53
CA VAL A 850 28.57 -24.07 72.15
C VAL A 850 28.40 -24.13 70.62
N CYS A 851 28.40 -22.97 69.94
CA CYS A 851 28.36 -22.91 68.48
C CYS A 851 29.63 -23.51 67.84
N GLN A 852 30.82 -23.26 68.39
CA GLN A 852 32.06 -23.91 67.94
C GLN A 852 31.99 -25.44 68.04
N ILE A 853 31.44 -25.98 69.13
CA ILE A 853 31.21 -27.44 69.27
C ILE A 853 30.20 -27.92 68.24
N CYS A 854 29.09 -27.19 68.06
CA CYS A 854 28.06 -27.48 67.08
C CYS A 854 28.63 -27.58 65.66
N ASP A 855 29.42 -26.60 65.22
CA ASP A 855 30.04 -26.54 63.90
C ASP A 855 31.00 -27.70 63.64
N VAL A 856 31.85 -28.02 64.61
CA VAL A 856 32.84 -29.11 64.48
C VAL A 856 32.13 -30.47 64.41
N VAL A 857 31.07 -30.66 65.20
CA VAL A 857 30.26 -31.88 65.22
C VAL A 857 29.37 -31.99 63.98
N GLN A 858 28.80 -30.89 63.49
CA GLN A 858 28.05 -30.83 62.24
C GLN A 858 28.95 -31.19 61.05
N LYS A 859 30.18 -30.66 60.98
CA LYS A 859 31.16 -31.07 59.98
C LYS A 859 31.53 -32.55 60.12
N LEU A 860 31.73 -33.07 61.33
CA LEU A 860 31.97 -34.52 61.54
C LEU A 860 30.83 -35.40 61.02
N LYS A 861 29.58 -34.94 61.16
CA LYS A 861 28.37 -35.59 60.66
C LYS A 861 28.27 -35.50 59.12
N GLU A 862 28.53 -34.34 58.53
CA GLU A 862 28.55 -34.11 57.07
C GLU A 862 29.61 -34.94 56.36
N TYR A 863 30.83 -35.00 56.91
CA TYR A 863 31.90 -35.90 56.43
C TYR A 863 31.66 -37.37 56.81
N GLY A 864 30.53 -37.71 57.42
CA GLY A 864 30.05 -39.08 57.61
C GLY A 864 30.79 -39.92 58.64
N HIS A 865 31.26 -39.30 59.72
CA HIS A 865 31.86 -40.02 60.84
C HIS A 865 30.79 -40.77 61.63
N MET A 866 30.72 -42.10 61.52
CA MET A 866 29.61 -42.93 62.04
C MET A 866 29.23 -42.64 63.50
N LYS A 867 30.21 -42.44 64.40
CA LYS A 867 29.98 -42.08 65.81
C LYS A 867 29.19 -40.77 66.01
N TYR A 868 29.39 -39.76 65.16
CA TYR A 868 28.79 -38.43 65.29
C TYR A 868 27.49 -38.27 64.49
N LEU A 869 26.98 -39.34 63.88
CA LEU A 869 25.62 -39.39 63.30
C LEU A 869 24.53 -39.49 64.38
N LYS A 870 24.87 -40.00 65.56
CA LYS A 870 24.01 -40.10 66.75
C LYS A 870 24.86 -39.84 67.99
N TRP A 871 24.99 -38.58 68.37
CA TRP A 871 25.86 -38.13 69.46
C TRP A 871 25.23 -36.95 70.20
N ASP A 872 25.44 -36.86 71.50
CA ASP A 872 24.95 -35.79 72.36
C ASP A 872 25.98 -35.38 73.42
N MET A 873 25.95 -34.11 73.80
CA MET A 873 26.80 -33.52 74.84
C MET A 873 26.02 -32.44 75.60
N ILE A 874 26.05 -32.53 76.92
CA ILE A 874 25.37 -31.60 77.84
C ILE A 874 26.42 -30.72 78.53
N LEU A 875 26.18 -29.42 78.53
CA LEU A 875 27.09 -28.36 78.94
C LEU A 875 26.37 -27.40 79.91
N ALA A 876 26.55 -27.61 81.21
CA ALA A 876 25.98 -26.74 82.24
C ALA A 876 26.74 -25.41 82.34
N CYS A 877 26.05 -24.28 82.13
CA CYS A 877 26.61 -22.93 82.17
C CYS A 877 27.39 -22.67 83.48
N SER A 878 26.77 -23.00 84.61
CA SER A 878 27.35 -22.83 85.96
C SER A 878 28.62 -23.65 86.21
N TYR A 879 28.90 -24.67 85.40
CA TYR A 879 30.13 -25.47 85.50
C TYR A 879 31.24 -24.97 84.57
N PHE A 880 30.86 -24.53 83.37
CA PHE A 880 31.83 -24.18 82.32
C PHE A 880 32.18 -22.68 82.29
N LEU A 881 31.30 -21.77 82.69
CA LEU A 881 31.62 -20.34 82.85
C LEU A 881 32.75 -20.13 83.87
N ASP A 882 32.75 -20.89 84.96
CA ASP A 882 33.81 -20.87 85.98
C ASP A 882 35.14 -21.49 85.50
N ASN A 883 35.17 -22.18 84.35
CA ASN A 883 36.36 -22.92 83.88
C ASN A 883 36.41 -23.13 82.35
N LEU A 884 36.26 -22.04 81.59
CA LEU A 884 36.22 -22.04 80.12
C LEU A 884 37.40 -22.75 79.45
N ALA A 885 38.60 -22.69 80.04
CA ALA A 885 39.81 -23.34 79.52
C ALA A 885 39.70 -24.87 79.41
N ARG A 886 38.75 -25.50 80.12
CA ARG A 886 38.44 -26.92 79.94
C ARG A 886 37.58 -27.16 78.70
N LEU A 887 36.61 -26.29 78.43
CA LEU A 887 35.75 -26.37 77.25
C LEU A 887 36.56 -26.12 75.97
N ASP A 888 37.48 -25.16 75.99
CA ASP A 888 38.46 -24.94 74.92
C ASP A 888 39.25 -26.20 74.58
N LYS A 889 39.71 -26.94 75.61
CA LYS A 889 40.43 -28.20 75.40
C LYS A 889 39.55 -29.30 74.79
N GLU A 890 38.28 -29.36 75.16
CA GLU A 890 37.31 -30.31 74.60
C GLU A 890 36.99 -29.96 73.13
N ILE A 891 36.96 -28.66 72.77
CA ILE A 891 36.89 -28.17 71.38
C ILE A 891 38.15 -28.56 70.58
N GLU A 892 39.36 -28.27 71.09
CA GLU A 892 40.63 -28.66 70.43
C GLU A 892 40.72 -30.18 70.16
N GLU A 893 40.21 -31.00 71.08
CA GLU A 893 40.17 -32.45 70.91
C GLU A 893 39.17 -32.88 69.80
N LEU A 894 38.01 -32.23 69.70
CA LEU A 894 37.03 -32.46 68.61
C LEU A 894 37.55 -31.98 67.24
N GLU A 895 38.14 -30.79 67.14
CA GLU A 895 38.73 -30.25 65.90
C GLU A 895 39.84 -31.16 65.36
N LYS A 896 40.63 -31.73 66.26
CA LYS A 896 41.67 -32.71 65.95
C LYS A 896 41.10 -34.03 65.44
N ILE A 897 39.93 -34.46 65.92
CA ILE A 897 39.21 -35.63 65.40
C ILE A 897 38.67 -35.32 63.99
N LEU A 898 38.03 -34.16 63.78
CA LEU A 898 37.57 -33.71 62.46
C LEU A 898 38.72 -33.66 61.43
N SER A 899 39.83 -33.02 61.78
CA SER A 899 41.01 -32.89 60.92
C SER A 899 41.60 -34.24 60.52
N LYS A 900 41.64 -35.21 61.45
CA LYS A 900 42.06 -36.59 61.17
C LYS A 900 41.07 -37.32 60.27
N TRP A 901 39.77 -37.15 60.52
CA TRP A 901 38.70 -37.83 59.78
C TRP A 901 38.65 -37.37 58.31
N ILE A 902 38.66 -36.06 58.06
CA ILE A 902 38.72 -35.51 56.68
C ILE A 902 39.93 -36.07 55.93
N GLY A 903 41.11 -36.08 56.57
CA GLY A 903 42.33 -36.66 55.99
C GLY A 903 42.21 -38.16 55.70
N TYR A 904 41.52 -38.93 56.53
CA TYR A 904 41.26 -40.36 56.33
C TYR A 904 40.27 -40.61 55.18
N VAL A 905 39.14 -39.90 55.14
CA VAL A 905 38.13 -39.99 54.07
C VAL A 905 38.77 -39.66 52.72
N TRP A 906 39.51 -38.55 52.65
CA TRP A 906 40.21 -38.14 51.43
C TRP A 906 41.23 -39.19 50.97
N ARG A 907 42.06 -39.71 51.89
CA ARG A 907 43.04 -40.77 51.58
C ARG A 907 42.35 -42.02 51.02
N CYS A 908 41.19 -42.40 51.55
CA CYS A 908 40.43 -43.54 51.04
C CYS A 908 39.84 -43.26 49.65
N ARG A 909 39.21 -42.09 49.44
CA ARG A 909 38.67 -41.67 48.12
C ARG A 909 39.75 -41.54 47.04
N TYR A 910 40.96 -41.16 47.41
CA TYR A 910 42.12 -41.11 46.51
C TYR A 910 42.68 -42.51 46.20
N GLN A 911 42.74 -43.41 47.20
CA GLN A 911 43.29 -44.76 47.03
C GLN A 911 42.34 -45.73 46.31
N TYR A 912 41.02 -45.59 46.50
CA TYR A 912 40.00 -46.44 45.88
C TYR A 912 39.03 -45.53 45.11
N SER A 913 39.25 -45.38 43.80
CA SER A 913 38.43 -44.54 42.92
C SER A 913 36.95 -44.96 42.93
N GLU A 914 36.66 -46.22 43.24
CA GLU A 914 35.31 -46.77 43.31
C GLU A 914 34.48 -46.19 44.48
N LEU A 915 35.10 -45.53 45.46
CA LEU A 915 34.38 -44.76 46.48
C LEU A 915 33.78 -43.46 45.93
N ASN A 916 34.30 -42.93 44.82
CA ASN A 916 33.91 -41.63 44.26
C ASN A 916 32.60 -41.67 43.47
N TYR A 917 32.09 -42.86 43.13
CA TYR A 917 30.73 -43.05 42.62
C TYR A 917 29.63 -42.74 43.66
N TYR A 918 29.98 -42.49 44.93
CA TYR A 918 29.05 -42.38 46.03
C TYR A 918 29.27 -41.10 46.86
N LYS A 919 28.18 -40.38 47.13
CA LYS A 919 28.13 -39.32 48.15
C LYS A 919 28.37 -39.90 49.54
N THR A 920 28.76 -39.07 50.49
CA THR A 920 29.05 -39.48 51.88
C THR A 920 27.83 -40.10 52.56
N ASN A 921 26.62 -39.57 52.33
CA ASN A 921 25.37 -40.20 52.79
C ASN A 921 25.10 -41.58 52.17
N GLN A 922 25.48 -41.80 50.90
CA GLN A 922 25.38 -43.12 50.27
C GLN A 922 26.43 -44.08 50.83
N LEU A 923 27.65 -43.60 51.09
CA LEU A 923 28.69 -44.37 51.78
C LEU A 923 28.25 -44.77 53.20
N ILE A 924 27.60 -43.90 53.97
CA ILE A 924 27.02 -44.25 55.28
C ILE A 924 26.03 -45.43 55.13
N VAL A 925 25.07 -45.32 54.21
CA VAL A 925 24.06 -46.38 53.98
C VAL A 925 24.73 -47.70 53.56
N LEU A 926 25.71 -47.66 52.65
CA LEU A 926 26.49 -48.83 52.26
C LEU A 926 27.22 -49.44 53.46
N ARG A 927 27.85 -48.62 54.31
CA ARG A 927 28.60 -49.08 55.48
C ARG A 927 27.71 -49.73 56.53
N GLU A 928 26.57 -49.14 56.88
CA GLU A 928 25.63 -49.73 57.84
C GLU A 928 25.10 -51.10 57.37
N GLU A 929 24.62 -51.16 56.13
CA GLU A 929 23.98 -52.36 55.60
C GLU A 929 24.98 -53.49 55.35
N LEU A 930 26.15 -53.18 54.76
CA LEU A 930 27.19 -54.17 54.52
C LEU A 930 27.86 -54.64 55.82
N THR A 931 27.80 -53.87 56.90
CA THR A 931 28.20 -54.34 58.24
C THR A 931 27.25 -55.44 58.73
N LYS A 932 25.92 -55.22 58.65
CA LYS A 932 24.92 -56.25 59.01
C LYS A 932 25.09 -57.55 58.22
N VAL A 933 25.43 -57.45 56.93
CA VAL A 933 25.70 -58.59 56.03
C VAL A 933 27.00 -59.32 56.39
N LYS A 934 28.00 -58.59 56.90
CA LYS A 934 29.27 -59.15 57.38
C LYS A 934 29.10 -59.88 58.72
N GLU A 935 28.22 -59.37 59.59
CA GLU A 935 27.93 -59.94 60.91
C GLU A 935 26.95 -61.13 60.85
N ASN A 936 26.00 -61.12 59.91
CA ASN A 936 24.98 -62.15 59.76
C ASN A 936 24.88 -62.65 58.31
N GLU A 937 25.34 -63.88 58.08
CA GLU A 937 25.31 -64.51 56.74
C GLU A 937 23.88 -64.76 56.21
N ASP A 938 22.83 -64.74 57.03
CA ASP A 938 21.45 -64.87 56.54
C ASP A 938 20.77 -63.50 56.28
N HIS A 939 21.46 -62.38 56.49
CA HIS A 939 20.90 -61.05 56.26
C HIS A 939 20.75 -60.76 54.76
N GLN A 940 19.52 -60.59 54.30
CA GLN A 940 19.23 -60.21 52.91
C GLN A 940 19.65 -58.75 52.67
N ILE A 941 20.52 -58.52 51.69
CA ILE A 941 20.95 -57.17 51.30
C ILE A 941 19.73 -56.36 50.83
N SER A 942 19.57 -55.13 51.31
CA SER A 942 18.42 -54.29 50.94
C SER A 942 18.44 -53.88 49.46
N LEU A 943 17.25 -53.75 48.88
CA LEU A 943 17.06 -53.33 47.48
C LEU A 943 17.68 -51.96 47.17
N GLN A 944 17.79 -51.08 48.18
CA GLN A 944 18.46 -49.78 48.05
C GLN A 944 19.97 -49.96 47.85
N VAL A 945 20.61 -50.82 48.63
CA VAL A 945 22.04 -51.13 48.49
C VAL A 945 22.33 -51.82 47.16
N PHE A 946 21.47 -52.75 46.70
CA PHE A 946 21.62 -53.32 45.35
C PHE A 946 21.50 -52.27 44.25
N ARG A 947 20.57 -51.30 44.37
CA ARG A 947 20.43 -50.21 43.40
C ARG A 947 21.64 -49.27 43.39
N LEU A 948 22.19 -48.95 44.56
CA LEU A 948 23.43 -48.19 44.67
C LEU A 948 24.58 -48.96 44.03
N LEU A 949 24.80 -50.22 44.42
CA LEU A 949 25.89 -51.04 43.91
C LEU A 949 25.77 -51.37 42.41
N ASN A 950 24.57 -51.34 41.81
CA ASN A 950 24.39 -51.55 40.36
C ASN A 950 25.22 -50.58 39.49
N SER A 951 25.52 -49.36 39.96
CA SER A 951 26.42 -48.43 39.25
C SER A 951 27.82 -49.02 39.07
N THR A 952 28.32 -49.74 40.08
CA THR A 952 29.62 -50.43 40.08
C THR A 952 29.57 -51.91 39.66
N ILE A 953 28.38 -52.55 39.63
CA ILE A 953 28.23 -53.99 39.41
C ILE A 953 27.76 -54.36 38.00
N GLY A 954 26.86 -53.59 37.38
CA GLY A 954 26.19 -54.04 36.15
C GLY A 954 25.12 -55.11 36.43
N LYS A 955 24.94 -56.08 35.52
CA LYS A 955 23.69 -56.90 35.43
C LYS A 955 23.28 -57.61 36.75
N PRO A 956 21.98 -57.71 37.08
CA PRO A 956 21.55 -57.75 38.48
C PRO A 956 21.46 -59.14 39.13
N LEU A 957 21.77 -60.24 38.44
CA LEU A 957 21.38 -61.61 38.87
C LEU A 957 22.50 -62.49 39.46
N GLU A 958 23.73 -62.01 39.57
CA GLU A 958 24.85 -62.73 40.24
C GLU A 958 25.38 -62.00 41.49
N SER A 959 24.78 -60.84 41.82
CA SER A 959 25.34 -59.79 42.67
C SER A 959 25.45 -60.14 44.16
N GLU A 960 24.46 -60.77 44.79
CA GLU A 960 24.49 -61.02 46.25
C GLU A 960 25.68 -61.90 46.68
N LEU A 961 25.91 -62.98 45.92
CA LEU A 961 26.99 -63.95 46.17
C LEU A 961 28.37 -63.35 45.86
N ILE A 962 28.44 -62.38 44.95
CA ILE A 962 29.65 -61.62 44.63
C ILE A 962 29.98 -60.64 45.77
N VAL A 963 29.01 -59.83 46.23
CA VAL A 963 29.20 -58.86 47.33
C VAL A 963 29.64 -59.58 48.61
N ARG A 964 28.97 -60.68 48.98
CA ARG A 964 29.33 -61.48 50.17
C ARG A 964 30.74 -62.07 50.09
N LYS A 965 31.25 -62.43 48.90
CA LYS A 965 32.63 -62.91 48.70
C LYS A 965 33.66 -61.78 48.70
N ALA A 966 33.32 -60.63 48.12
CA ALA A 966 34.16 -59.43 48.16
C ALA A 966 34.34 -58.90 49.58
N LEU A 967 33.28 -58.89 50.41
CA LEU A 967 33.35 -58.55 51.84
C LEU A 967 34.26 -59.48 52.66
N LYS A 968 34.44 -60.73 52.22
CA LYS A 968 35.35 -61.71 52.84
C LYS A 968 36.79 -61.65 52.29
N GLY A 969 37.02 -60.91 51.20
CA GLY A 969 38.33 -60.79 50.55
C GLY A 969 38.71 -61.95 49.62
N ASP A 970 37.77 -62.85 49.29
CA ASP A 970 38.04 -64.02 48.44
C ASP A 970 38.03 -63.68 46.94
N VAL A 971 39.22 -63.70 46.34
CA VAL A 971 39.46 -63.35 44.92
C VAL A 971 39.29 -64.55 43.97
N SER A 972 39.31 -65.80 44.46
CA SER A 972 39.32 -67.00 43.60
C SER A 972 37.96 -67.71 43.47
N LEU A 973 37.48 -67.85 42.22
CA LEU A 973 36.51 -68.85 41.78
C LEU A 973 36.79 -69.25 40.32
N ASP A 974 37.87 -69.98 40.11
CA ASP A 974 37.99 -70.84 38.93
C ASP A 974 38.08 -72.30 39.42
N ASP A 975 36.99 -73.06 39.28
CA ASP A 975 37.07 -74.50 39.03
C ASP A 975 35.71 -75.13 38.68
N LYS A 976 35.47 -75.33 37.37
CA LYS A 976 35.11 -76.61 36.72
C LYS A 976 34.27 -76.42 35.45
N TYR A 977 34.95 -76.25 34.31
CA TYR A 977 34.75 -77.12 33.14
C TYR A 977 36.02 -77.10 32.28
N SER A 978 36.66 -78.26 32.14
CA SER A 978 38.04 -78.37 31.66
C SER A 978 38.16 -78.49 30.14
N ALA A 979 39.05 -77.67 29.57
CA ALA A 979 40.00 -77.98 28.49
C ALA A 979 39.55 -78.76 27.24
N THR A 980 39.74 -78.17 26.06
CA THR A 980 40.31 -78.90 24.90
C THR A 980 41.12 -77.95 23.98
N LYS A 981 42.46 -78.14 23.93
CA LYS A 981 43.43 -77.87 22.83
C LYS A 981 43.24 -76.60 21.97
N LYS A 982 44.29 -75.78 21.74
CA LYS A 982 45.63 -76.15 21.23
C LYS A 982 46.63 -75.00 21.41
N GLU A 983 47.91 -75.31 21.59
CA GLU A 983 49.02 -74.35 21.53
C GLU A 983 49.29 -73.86 20.09
N PHE A 984 49.93 -72.70 19.93
CA PHE A 984 51.25 -72.64 19.26
C PHE A 984 52.03 -71.32 19.57
N HIS A 985 53.15 -71.49 20.28
CA HIS A 985 54.40 -70.70 20.39
C HIS A 985 54.49 -69.16 20.23
N ALA A 986 55.34 -68.61 21.10
CA ALA A 986 55.86 -67.24 21.12
C ALA A 986 57.11 -67.01 20.24
N THR A 987 57.45 -65.75 19.99
CA THR A 987 58.82 -65.16 19.91
C THR A 987 58.61 -63.64 20.14
N GLN A 988 59.11 -63.01 21.22
CA GLN A 988 60.42 -62.32 21.34
C GLN A 988 60.73 -61.38 20.15
N SER A 989 61.25 -60.16 20.33
CA SER A 989 62.41 -59.79 21.15
C SER A 989 62.42 -58.31 21.56
N ALA A 990 63.26 -57.98 22.55
CA ALA A 990 63.55 -56.61 22.99
C ALA A 990 64.60 -55.89 22.13
N SER A 991 64.70 -54.57 22.27
CA SER A 991 65.96 -53.80 22.23
C SER A 991 65.77 -52.38 22.81
N GLN A 992 66.86 -51.75 23.21
CA GLN A 992 66.94 -50.56 24.07
C GLN A 992 67.20 -49.24 23.29
N PRO A 993 67.25 -48.06 23.95
CA PRO A 993 67.16 -46.75 23.27
C PRO A 993 68.53 -46.17 22.86
N ASP A 994 68.50 -45.10 22.04
CA ASP A 994 69.50 -44.03 22.10
C ASP A 994 68.98 -42.70 21.49
N GLN A 995 69.76 -41.64 21.69
CA GLN A 995 69.40 -40.21 21.55
C GLN A 995 69.51 -39.65 20.11
N VAL A 996 69.00 -38.42 19.87
CA VAL A 996 69.76 -37.23 19.39
C VAL A 996 68.83 -36.04 19.05
N GLU A 997 69.10 -34.91 19.72
CA GLU A 997 69.00 -33.47 19.35
C GLU A 997 67.79 -32.84 18.60
N ALA A 998 67.78 -31.50 18.64
CA ALA A 998 66.68 -30.61 18.26
C ALA A 998 66.63 -30.29 16.76
N ASP A 999 65.46 -29.82 16.29
CA ASP A 999 65.36 -28.43 15.82
C ASP A 999 63.90 -27.95 15.80
N ILE A 1000 63.73 -26.62 15.81
CA ILE A 1000 62.44 -25.92 15.85
C ILE A 1000 62.06 -25.47 14.44
N GLU A 1001 60.84 -25.75 13.99
CA GLU A 1001 60.18 -24.93 12.96
C GLU A 1001 58.66 -24.85 13.22
N SER A 1002 58.09 -23.68 12.94
CA SER A 1002 56.79 -23.23 13.45
C SER A 1002 55.81 -22.92 12.31
N ASP A 1003 54.59 -23.46 12.38
CA ASP A 1003 53.50 -23.11 11.46
C ASP A 1003 52.40 -22.27 12.15
N SER A 1004 51.75 -21.43 11.36
CA SER A 1004 51.15 -20.15 11.78
C SER A 1004 49.70 -20.19 12.32
N GLU A 1005 49.43 -19.39 13.37
CA GLU A 1005 48.09 -18.91 13.73
C GLU A 1005 47.66 -17.69 12.88
N ILE A 1006 46.36 -17.60 12.59
CA ILE A 1006 45.75 -16.44 11.91
C ILE A 1006 45.32 -15.43 12.97
N ILE A 1007 46.14 -14.39 13.17
CA ILE A 1007 45.94 -13.31 14.15
C ILE A 1007 45.35 -12.07 13.45
N SER A 1008 44.53 -11.28 14.16
CA SER A 1008 43.92 -10.06 13.59
C SER A 1008 44.97 -9.03 13.12
N LYS A 1009 44.67 -8.33 12.01
CA LYS A 1009 45.56 -7.36 11.36
C LYS A 1009 46.00 -6.23 12.28
N VAL A 1010 45.08 -5.69 13.09
CA VAL A 1010 45.40 -4.68 14.11
C VAL A 1010 46.41 -5.26 15.10
N SER A 1011 46.14 -6.43 15.67
CA SER A 1011 47.00 -7.06 16.69
C SER A 1011 48.43 -7.35 16.19
N GLN A 1012 48.58 -7.83 14.94
CA GLN A 1012 49.90 -8.05 14.33
C GLN A 1012 50.67 -6.74 14.12
N SER A 1013 50.02 -5.71 13.57
CA SER A 1013 50.63 -4.40 13.33
C SER A 1013 50.95 -3.65 14.63
N LEU A 1014 50.16 -3.82 15.69
CA LEU A 1014 50.42 -3.24 17.01
C LEU A 1014 51.67 -3.85 17.67
N VAL A 1015 51.91 -5.16 17.47
CA VAL A 1015 53.18 -5.79 17.87
C VAL A 1015 54.35 -5.24 17.06
N GLN A 1016 54.18 -5.00 15.75
CA GLN A 1016 55.21 -4.39 14.91
C GLN A 1016 55.55 -2.96 15.37
N VAL A 1017 54.54 -2.12 15.63
CA VAL A 1017 54.72 -0.74 16.13
C VAL A 1017 55.32 -0.73 17.53
N ARG A 1018 54.92 -1.63 18.44
CA ARG A 1018 55.51 -1.73 19.79
C ARG A 1018 56.97 -2.18 19.79
N ASN A 1019 57.38 -2.96 18.79
CA ASN A 1019 58.76 -3.43 18.64
C ASN A 1019 59.69 -2.39 18.01
N ASP A 1020 59.19 -1.48 17.17
CA ASP A 1020 59.97 -0.34 16.69
C ASP A 1020 59.99 0.77 17.76
N LYS A 1021 61.20 1.11 18.22
CA LYS A 1021 61.36 2.00 19.37
C LYS A 1021 60.93 3.45 19.10
N SER A 1022 60.92 3.89 17.85
CA SER A 1022 60.49 5.24 17.46
C SER A 1022 58.99 5.30 17.27
N MET A 1023 58.41 4.33 16.53
CA MET A 1023 56.96 4.27 16.35
C MET A 1023 56.23 3.97 17.66
N ASN A 1024 56.80 3.16 18.56
CA ASN A 1024 56.20 2.89 19.87
C ASN A 1024 56.14 4.15 20.75
N MET A 1025 57.15 5.03 20.72
CA MET A 1025 57.06 6.29 21.47
C MET A 1025 55.96 7.19 20.92
N LEU A 1026 55.83 7.33 19.59
CA LEU A 1026 54.74 8.10 18.99
C LEU A 1026 53.37 7.45 19.24
N TYR A 1027 53.27 6.13 19.21
CA TYR A 1027 52.03 5.42 19.55
C TYR A 1027 51.62 5.65 21.01
N GLU A 1028 52.54 5.52 21.97
CA GLU A 1028 52.26 5.75 23.39
C GLU A 1028 52.04 7.23 23.74
N GLU A 1029 52.58 8.19 22.97
CA GLU A 1029 52.23 9.62 23.08
C GLU A 1029 50.88 9.96 22.42
N SER A 1030 50.51 9.30 21.32
CA SER A 1030 49.25 9.56 20.59
C SER A 1030 48.02 8.87 21.20
N ASN A 1031 48.18 7.68 21.79
CA ASN A 1031 47.11 6.92 22.43
C ASN A 1031 46.32 7.75 23.50
N PRO A 1032 46.95 8.45 24.45
CA PRO A 1032 46.22 9.29 25.42
C PRO A 1032 45.53 10.53 24.82
N LEU A 1033 45.77 10.88 23.55
CA LEU A 1033 45.02 11.93 22.86
C LEU A 1033 43.63 11.44 22.35
N GLY A 1034 43.33 10.14 22.48
CA GLY A 1034 42.01 9.57 22.22
C GLY A 1034 41.75 9.14 20.78
N TYR A 1035 42.78 9.09 19.92
CA TYR A 1035 42.64 8.57 18.56
C TYR A 1035 42.52 7.03 18.55
N PRO A 1036 41.62 6.44 17.73
CA PRO A 1036 41.49 4.98 17.65
C PRO A 1036 42.76 4.29 17.13
N ASP A 1037 43.11 3.14 17.73
CA ASP A 1037 44.32 2.36 17.41
C ASP A 1037 44.57 2.18 15.91
N TYR A 1038 43.53 1.82 15.13
CA TYR A 1038 43.70 1.55 13.69
C TYR A 1038 44.06 2.80 12.88
N LEU A 1039 43.70 4.00 13.33
CA LEU A 1039 44.12 5.26 12.68
C LEU A 1039 45.54 5.65 13.08
N ILE A 1040 45.93 5.45 14.34
CA ILE A 1040 47.33 5.62 14.78
C ILE A 1040 48.24 4.64 14.02
N LEU A 1041 47.82 3.38 13.86
CA LEU A 1041 48.56 2.37 13.10
C LEU A 1041 48.60 2.67 11.59
N GLN A 1042 47.50 3.16 10.99
CA GLN A 1042 47.50 3.62 9.59
C GLN A 1042 48.50 4.77 9.39
N ALA A 1043 48.43 5.78 10.25
CA ALA A 1043 49.31 6.94 10.23
C ALA A 1043 50.80 6.55 10.32
N LEU A 1044 51.17 5.76 11.34
CA LEU A 1044 52.56 5.38 11.59
C LEU A 1044 53.11 4.43 10.52
N LEU A 1045 52.36 3.43 10.08
CA LEU A 1045 52.89 2.37 9.20
C LEU A 1045 52.82 2.73 7.71
N ASN A 1046 51.83 3.52 7.28
CA ASN A 1046 51.53 3.71 5.86
C ASN A 1046 51.69 5.15 5.37
N GLU A 1047 51.55 6.15 6.25
CA GLU A 1047 51.53 7.58 5.87
C GLU A 1047 52.84 8.33 6.24
N ASN A 1048 53.85 7.59 6.69
CA ASN A 1048 55.25 8.02 6.79
C ASN A 1048 55.49 9.22 7.76
N ILE A 1049 54.71 9.26 8.83
CA ILE A 1049 54.64 10.32 9.84
C ILE A 1049 55.89 10.31 10.74
N THR A 1050 56.48 11.49 10.99
CA THR A 1050 57.75 11.61 11.72
C THR A 1050 57.66 12.16 13.14
N ASP A 1051 56.63 12.97 13.45
CA ASP A 1051 56.30 13.34 14.83
C ASP A 1051 54.78 13.43 15.09
N ILE A 1052 54.39 13.82 16.31
CA ILE A 1052 52.98 13.84 16.72
C ILE A 1052 52.18 15.01 16.13
N PHE A 1053 52.83 16.10 15.73
CA PHE A 1053 52.16 17.23 15.07
C PHE A 1053 51.85 16.87 13.61
N ASP A 1054 52.76 16.19 12.92
CA ASP A 1054 52.49 15.56 11.62
C ASP A 1054 51.24 14.66 11.70
N MET A 1055 51.10 13.87 12.78
CA MET A 1055 49.95 12.97 12.98
C MET A 1055 48.64 13.75 13.20
N MET A 1056 48.68 14.84 13.97
CA MET A 1056 47.51 15.69 14.21
C MET A 1056 47.10 16.49 12.97
N GLU A 1057 48.05 16.95 12.16
CA GLU A 1057 47.77 17.64 10.89
C GLU A 1057 47.17 16.65 9.88
N TRP A 1058 47.78 15.46 9.69
CA TRP A 1058 47.23 14.40 8.85
C TRP A 1058 45.80 14.01 9.27
N TYR A 1059 45.56 13.79 10.57
CA TYR A 1059 44.22 13.47 11.07
C TYR A 1059 43.22 14.62 10.83
N GLY A 1060 43.66 15.88 10.94
CA GLY A 1060 42.85 17.06 10.66
C GLY A 1060 42.51 17.26 9.18
N GLU A 1061 43.30 16.68 8.27
CA GLU A 1061 43.04 16.67 6.82
C GLU A 1061 42.14 15.50 6.36
N LEU A 1062 41.90 14.49 7.20
CA LEU A 1062 41.02 13.36 6.86
C LEU A 1062 39.56 13.79 6.73
N SER A 1063 38.91 13.37 5.63
CA SER A 1063 37.45 13.44 5.53
C SER A 1063 36.77 12.29 6.30
N GLU A 1064 35.48 12.43 6.63
CA GLU A 1064 34.73 11.32 7.24
C GLU A 1064 34.72 10.06 6.36
N ASP A 1065 34.75 10.22 5.03
CA ASP A 1065 34.83 9.10 4.08
C ASP A 1065 36.19 8.37 4.15
N ASP A 1066 37.29 9.09 4.41
CA ASP A 1066 38.62 8.49 4.61
C ASP A 1066 38.72 7.74 5.94
N ILE A 1067 38.15 8.31 7.01
CA ILE A 1067 38.05 7.65 8.32
C ILE A 1067 37.22 6.36 8.20
N ASP A 1068 36.07 6.40 7.53
CA ASP A 1068 35.19 5.25 7.37
C ASP A 1068 35.75 4.21 6.35
N LYS A 1069 36.63 4.63 5.43
CA LYS A 1069 37.45 3.74 4.60
C LYS A 1069 38.51 3.03 5.44
N TYR A 1070 39.33 3.75 6.20
CA TYR A 1070 40.37 3.13 7.03
C TYR A 1070 39.79 2.24 8.11
N LYS A 1071 38.66 2.63 8.73
CA LYS A 1071 37.93 1.76 9.67
C LYS A 1071 37.57 0.43 9.01
N LYS A 1072 37.06 0.44 7.76
CA LYS A 1072 36.75 -0.78 7.02
C LYS A 1072 38.00 -1.57 6.64
N GLU A 1073 39.06 -0.94 6.12
CA GLU A 1073 40.32 -1.60 5.70
C GLU A 1073 41.10 -2.26 6.84
N TRP A 1074 40.91 -1.80 8.08
CA TRP A 1074 41.52 -2.38 9.28
C TRP A 1074 40.58 -3.35 10.03
N MET A 1075 39.27 -3.22 9.90
CA MET A 1075 38.26 -4.06 10.58
C MET A 1075 37.50 -5.04 9.65
N VAL A 1076 38.09 -5.43 8.50
CA VAL A 1076 37.45 -6.22 7.42
C VAL A 1076 36.73 -7.51 7.86
N ASN A 1077 37.07 -8.10 9.00
CA ASN A 1077 36.55 -9.41 9.43
C ASN A 1077 35.47 -9.37 10.53
N ASP A 1078 35.03 -8.20 11.02
CA ASP A 1078 33.87 -8.10 11.91
C ASP A 1078 32.69 -7.39 11.22
N VAL A 1079 31.61 -8.15 10.98
CA VAL A 1079 30.42 -7.66 10.29
C VAL A 1079 29.46 -7.00 11.30
N GLU A 1080 29.60 -5.69 11.47
CA GLU A 1080 28.53 -4.85 12.05
C GLU A 1080 27.25 -4.91 11.17
N THR A 1081 26.07 -4.67 11.77
CA THR A 1081 25.22 -3.47 11.57
C THR A 1081 23.73 -3.72 11.89
N LYS A 1082 22.87 -2.78 12.30
CA LYS A 1082 22.86 -1.43 12.97
C LYS A 1082 21.34 -1.17 13.29
N LYS A 1083 20.83 -0.30 14.18
CA LYS A 1083 21.24 0.87 15.02
C LYS A 1083 20.22 0.92 16.21
N SER A 1084 20.54 1.26 17.48
CA SER A 1084 20.73 2.60 18.10
C SER A 1084 19.46 3.48 18.23
N PRO A 1085 19.40 4.55 19.08
CA PRO A 1085 20.31 4.98 20.17
C PRO A 1085 19.63 5.50 21.47
N LEU A 1086 20.39 5.66 22.56
CA LEU A 1086 20.43 6.91 23.37
C LEU A 1086 21.69 6.95 24.26
N SER A 1087 22.06 8.11 24.79
CA SER A 1087 23.44 8.41 25.24
C SER A 1087 23.57 9.23 26.54
N THR A 1088 24.73 9.09 27.18
CA THR A 1088 25.52 10.09 27.96
C THR A 1088 24.97 10.76 29.24
N ALA A 1089 25.66 10.51 30.37
CA ALA A 1089 26.37 11.48 31.25
C ALA A 1089 26.70 10.79 32.60
N GLU A 1090 27.94 10.33 32.86
CA GLU A 1090 29.10 11.08 33.41
C GLU A 1090 29.07 11.35 34.94
N SER A 1091 29.95 10.68 35.70
CA SER A 1091 31.06 11.29 36.47
C SER A 1091 31.70 10.32 37.49
N SER A 1092 32.96 10.60 37.84
CA SER A 1092 33.86 9.85 38.75
C SER A 1092 34.62 10.87 39.64
N PRO A 1093 35.65 10.52 40.44
CA PRO A 1093 35.92 9.37 41.35
C PRO A 1093 36.20 9.86 42.81
N ASP A 1094 36.54 8.97 43.77
CA ASP A 1094 37.73 9.15 44.67
C ASP A 1094 37.97 8.05 45.75
N SER A 1095 39.19 7.47 45.71
CA SER A 1095 40.22 7.48 46.77
C SER A 1095 40.05 6.89 48.21
N LEU A 1096 40.82 5.81 48.48
CA LEU A 1096 41.62 5.44 49.69
C LEU A 1096 41.02 4.72 50.94
N CYS A 1097 41.67 3.59 51.27
CA CYS A 1097 42.15 3.03 52.57
C CYS A 1097 41.42 3.31 53.92
N GLU A 1098 41.40 2.43 54.94
CA GLU A 1098 42.29 1.30 55.28
C GLU A 1098 41.69 0.35 56.35
N SER A 1099 42.19 -0.89 56.40
CA SER A 1099 42.22 -1.83 57.56
C SER A 1099 40.93 -2.52 58.07
N SER A 1100 41.12 -3.77 58.50
CA SER A 1100 40.13 -4.79 58.88
C SER A 1100 39.84 -4.86 60.39
N PRO A 1101 38.74 -5.55 60.76
CA PRO A 1101 38.85 -6.64 61.74
C PRO A 1101 38.68 -8.00 61.05
N GLU A 1102 39.60 -8.93 61.33
CA GLU A 1102 39.53 -10.31 60.84
C GLU A 1102 38.36 -11.05 61.52
N SER A 1103 37.36 -11.45 60.74
CA SER A 1103 36.41 -12.51 61.11
C SER A 1103 36.38 -13.56 60.01
N PHE A 1104 36.40 -14.84 60.39
CA PHE A 1104 36.45 -15.96 59.45
C PHE A 1104 35.07 -16.20 58.82
N VAL A 1105 34.73 -15.38 57.84
CA VAL A 1105 33.67 -15.66 56.86
C VAL A 1105 34.33 -15.87 55.51
N ASP A 1106 33.81 -16.81 54.73
CA ASP A 1106 34.39 -17.34 53.49
C ASP A 1106 35.81 -17.88 53.64
N ILE A 1107 35.86 -19.14 54.06
CA ILE A 1107 36.95 -20.05 53.70
C ILE A 1107 36.93 -20.18 52.16
N ASP A 1108 37.69 -19.32 51.48
CA ASP A 1108 37.91 -19.38 50.02
C ASP A 1108 38.28 -20.81 49.62
N ILE A 1109 37.47 -21.42 48.76
CA ILE A 1109 37.67 -22.80 48.28
C ILE A 1109 39.00 -22.91 47.53
N ASN A 1110 39.49 -21.84 46.90
CA ASN A 1110 40.83 -21.81 46.33
C ASN A 1110 41.92 -21.78 47.41
N HIS A 1111 41.64 -21.21 48.58
CA HIS A 1111 42.53 -21.25 49.75
C HIS A 1111 42.52 -22.62 50.42
N VAL A 1112 41.36 -23.30 50.52
CA VAL A 1112 41.28 -24.71 50.96
C VAL A 1112 41.96 -25.64 49.98
N ALA A 1113 41.65 -25.55 48.68
CA ALA A 1113 42.32 -26.32 47.65
C ALA A 1113 43.83 -26.06 47.67
N LYS A 1114 44.29 -24.80 47.68
CA LYS A 1114 45.72 -24.47 47.85
C LYS A 1114 46.30 -25.01 49.15
N TYR A 1115 45.59 -24.92 50.27
CA TYR A 1115 46.05 -25.42 51.58
C TYR A 1115 46.23 -26.93 51.55
N PHE A 1116 45.28 -27.68 50.98
CA PHE A 1116 45.40 -29.11 50.80
C PHE A 1116 46.49 -29.48 49.79
N PHE A 1117 46.49 -28.92 48.57
CA PHE A 1117 47.54 -29.18 47.57
C PHE A 1117 48.96 -28.89 48.09
N LYS A 1118 49.18 -27.72 48.71
CA LYS A 1118 50.47 -27.30 49.29
C LYS A 1118 50.89 -28.15 50.50
N ARG A 1119 49.95 -28.83 51.15
CA ARG A 1119 50.18 -29.75 52.28
C ARG A 1119 50.29 -31.21 51.84
N MET A 1120 49.81 -31.56 50.64
CA MET A 1120 50.02 -32.86 49.99
C MET A 1120 51.43 -33.03 49.43
N GLU A 1121 52.07 -31.96 48.92
CA GLU A 1121 53.50 -31.99 48.55
C GLU A 1121 54.42 -32.34 49.75
N SER A 1122 53.91 -32.17 50.98
CA SER A 1122 54.61 -32.56 52.20
C SER A 1122 54.41 -34.06 52.50
N SER A 1123 55.44 -34.87 52.23
CA SER A 1123 55.56 -36.33 52.48
C SER A 1123 55.39 -36.79 53.95
N ARG A 1124 54.87 -35.93 54.84
CA ARG A 1124 54.45 -36.27 56.21
C ARG A 1124 53.00 -36.76 56.29
N PHE A 1125 52.12 -36.38 55.36
CA PHE A 1125 50.68 -36.65 55.48
C PHE A 1125 50.33 -38.16 55.43
N GLU A 1126 51.05 -38.93 54.63
CA GLU A 1126 50.92 -40.40 54.54
C GLU A 1126 51.25 -41.11 55.87
N LYS A 1127 52.15 -40.55 56.69
CA LYS A 1127 52.63 -41.22 57.92
C LYS A 1127 51.79 -40.92 59.16
N THR A 1128 50.93 -39.90 59.12
CA THR A 1128 50.09 -39.49 60.27
C THR A 1128 48.63 -39.95 60.18
N THR A 1129 48.22 -40.53 59.05
CA THR A 1129 46.83 -40.93 58.76
C THR A 1129 46.58 -42.44 58.93
N SER A 1130 47.51 -43.16 59.57
CA SER A 1130 47.33 -44.55 60.04
C SER A 1130 46.45 -44.62 61.29
N ILE A 1131 45.20 -44.16 61.16
CA ILE A 1131 44.15 -44.33 62.16
C ILE A 1131 43.09 -45.21 61.51
N ALA A 1132 42.88 -46.40 62.06
CA ALA A 1132 41.75 -47.23 61.67
C ALA A 1132 40.47 -46.54 62.13
N ASP A 1133 39.41 -46.65 61.34
CA ASP A 1133 38.06 -46.26 61.73
C ASP A 1133 37.72 -46.96 63.07
N GLU A 1134 37.63 -46.20 64.17
CA GLU A 1134 37.46 -46.74 65.52
C GLU A 1134 36.01 -47.16 65.82
N THR A 1135 35.20 -47.36 64.78
CA THR A 1135 33.78 -47.71 64.89
C THR A 1135 33.54 -49.18 64.51
N ASP A 1136 32.48 -49.79 65.07
CA ASP A 1136 32.15 -51.20 64.81
C ASP A 1136 31.69 -51.47 63.35
N PHE A 1137 31.55 -50.43 62.53
CA PHE A 1137 31.17 -50.52 61.13
C PHE A 1137 32.35 -50.89 60.22
N ILE A 1138 32.03 -51.39 59.02
CA ILE A 1138 33.03 -51.53 57.96
C ILE A 1138 33.71 -50.19 57.66
N SER A 1139 35.04 -50.15 57.75
CA SER A 1139 35.84 -48.95 57.45
C SER A 1139 35.84 -48.61 55.96
N LEU A 1140 36.14 -47.36 55.63
CA LEU A 1140 36.22 -46.91 54.22
C LEU A 1140 37.29 -47.66 53.42
N ASP A 1141 38.43 -48.05 54.02
CA ASP A 1141 39.41 -48.94 53.37
C ASP A 1141 38.82 -50.31 52.99
N ASN A 1142 38.03 -50.90 53.89
CA ASN A 1142 37.46 -52.24 53.67
C ASN A 1142 36.29 -52.18 52.69
N LEU A 1143 35.51 -51.11 52.70
CA LEU A 1143 34.50 -50.83 51.67
C LEU A 1143 35.15 -50.59 50.31
N GLY A 1144 36.21 -49.76 50.24
CA GLY A 1144 36.95 -49.47 49.01
C GLY A 1144 37.53 -50.74 48.39
N LYS A 1145 38.20 -51.60 49.17
CA LYS A 1145 38.66 -52.92 48.71
C LYS A 1145 37.53 -53.82 48.23
N CYS A 1146 36.38 -53.81 48.89
CA CYS A 1146 35.20 -54.58 48.48
C CYS A 1146 34.70 -54.08 47.11
N LEU A 1147 34.52 -52.77 46.94
CA LEU A 1147 34.09 -52.14 45.69
C LEU A 1147 35.10 -52.36 44.55
N GLN A 1148 36.40 -52.26 44.81
CA GLN A 1148 37.46 -52.57 43.85
C GLN A 1148 37.46 -54.05 43.42
N THR A 1149 37.28 -54.97 44.37
CA THR A 1149 37.15 -56.42 44.10
C THR A 1149 35.90 -56.73 43.26
N ILE A 1150 34.86 -55.92 43.40
CA ILE A 1150 33.63 -55.98 42.61
C ILE A 1150 33.85 -55.42 41.20
N ALA A 1151 34.41 -54.21 41.08
CA ALA A 1151 34.66 -53.53 39.82
C ALA A 1151 35.62 -54.31 38.91
N ALA A 1152 36.68 -54.92 39.48
CA ALA A 1152 37.64 -55.76 38.77
C ALA A 1152 37.03 -57.02 38.10
N ARG A 1153 35.77 -57.38 38.42
CA ARG A 1153 35.04 -58.49 37.77
C ARG A 1153 34.24 -58.04 36.54
N GLN A 1154 34.03 -56.74 36.34
CA GLN A 1154 33.42 -56.25 35.11
C GLN A 1154 34.38 -56.41 33.94
N LYS A 1155 33.89 -56.95 32.82
CA LYS A 1155 34.62 -56.84 31.55
C LYS A 1155 34.58 -55.38 31.11
N CYS A 1156 35.69 -54.69 31.34
CA CYS A 1156 36.07 -53.36 30.85
C CYS A 1156 35.00 -52.70 29.97
N LEU A 1157 34.35 -51.65 30.49
CA LEU A 1157 33.66 -50.68 29.64
C LEU A 1157 34.66 -50.25 28.57
N LYS A 1158 34.27 -50.34 27.29
CA LYS A 1158 35.17 -50.00 26.19
C LYS A 1158 35.58 -48.54 26.34
N GLU A 1159 36.88 -48.28 26.31
CA GLU A 1159 37.41 -46.92 26.19
C GLU A 1159 36.71 -46.22 25.02
N ARG A 1160 36.18 -45.03 25.27
CA ARG A 1160 35.52 -44.20 24.26
C ARG A 1160 36.58 -43.41 23.52
N GLU A 1161 36.50 -43.37 22.20
CA GLU A 1161 37.37 -42.50 21.39
C GLU A 1161 37.01 -41.03 21.63
N PHE A 1162 38.01 -40.20 21.89
CA PHE A 1162 37.84 -38.77 22.15
C PHE A 1162 37.68 -38.02 20.81
N PRO A 1163 36.53 -37.39 20.51
CA PRO A 1163 36.30 -36.82 19.20
C PRO A 1163 37.09 -35.53 18.98
N ARG A 1164 37.68 -35.34 17.79
CA ARG A 1164 38.30 -34.05 17.43
C ARG A 1164 37.22 -32.98 17.32
N PRO A 1165 37.45 -31.74 17.81
CA PRO A 1165 38.74 -31.14 18.13
C PRO A 1165 39.22 -31.27 19.59
N PHE A 1166 38.58 -32.09 20.43
CA PHE A 1166 38.90 -32.13 21.86
C PHE A 1166 40.28 -32.73 22.16
N GLU A 1167 40.99 -32.17 23.14
CA GLU A 1167 42.33 -32.61 23.56
C GLU A 1167 42.28 -33.46 24.83
N GLN A 1168 42.85 -34.67 24.77
CA GLN A 1168 42.87 -35.59 25.90
C GLN A 1168 43.82 -35.10 27.00
N GLY A 1169 43.32 -35.03 28.24
CA GLY A 1169 44.11 -34.64 29.41
C GLY A 1169 44.06 -33.15 29.77
N LEU A 1170 43.32 -32.33 29.01
CA LEU A 1170 43.07 -30.92 29.32
C LEU A 1170 41.55 -30.64 29.49
N PRO A 1171 41.17 -29.56 30.20
CA PRO A 1171 39.77 -29.09 30.23
C PRO A 1171 39.31 -28.63 28.84
N ASN A 1172 38.19 -29.16 28.36
CA ASN A 1172 37.64 -28.84 27.05
C ASN A 1172 36.34 -28.03 27.21
N LEU A 1173 36.42 -26.70 27.04
CA LEU A 1173 35.26 -25.81 27.18
C LEU A 1173 34.47 -25.71 25.88
N VAL A 1174 33.17 -25.98 25.95
CA VAL A 1174 32.21 -25.79 24.84
C VAL A 1174 31.16 -24.77 25.26
N ILE A 1175 31.09 -23.64 24.55
CA ILE A 1175 30.06 -22.61 24.76
C ILE A 1175 28.96 -22.82 23.71
N THR A 1176 27.72 -22.99 24.16
CA THR A 1176 26.54 -23.21 23.31
C THR A 1176 25.30 -22.64 23.99
N THR A 1177 24.19 -22.49 23.25
CA THR A 1177 22.91 -22.05 23.83
C THR A 1177 22.29 -23.15 24.68
N ALA A 1178 21.48 -22.78 25.67
CA ALA A 1178 20.82 -23.73 26.59
C ALA A 1178 20.11 -24.89 25.86
N ASP A 1179 19.36 -24.56 24.80
CA ASP A 1179 18.63 -25.54 23.97
C ASP A 1179 19.54 -26.59 23.30
N ASN A 1180 20.80 -26.24 23.06
CA ASN A 1180 21.77 -27.07 22.34
C ASN A 1180 22.70 -27.86 23.25
N ILE A 1181 22.73 -27.62 24.57
CA ILE A 1181 23.63 -28.32 25.51
C ILE A 1181 23.51 -29.83 25.37
N PHE A 1182 22.30 -30.37 25.50
CA PHE A 1182 22.05 -31.82 25.37
C PHE A 1182 22.42 -32.38 23.99
N ILE A 1183 22.24 -31.59 22.93
CA ILE A 1183 22.59 -32.00 21.55
C ILE A 1183 24.11 -32.09 21.40
N CYS A 1184 24.85 -31.09 21.89
CA CYS A 1184 26.31 -31.10 21.91
C CYS A 1184 26.86 -32.25 22.77
N THR A 1185 26.30 -32.50 23.96
CA THR A 1185 26.70 -33.65 24.79
C THR A 1185 26.44 -34.98 24.07
N LEU A 1186 25.27 -35.17 23.47
CA LEU A 1186 24.97 -36.39 22.71
C LEU A 1186 25.90 -36.57 21.51
N GLN A 1187 26.31 -35.49 20.84
CA GLN A 1187 27.29 -35.54 19.74
C GLN A 1187 28.65 -36.06 20.22
N ILE A 1188 29.17 -35.57 21.36
CA ILE A 1188 30.43 -36.06 21.96
C ILE A 1188 30.37 -37.58 22.19
N TYR A 1189 29.28 -38.08 22.76
CA TYR A 1189 29.12 -39.50 23.06
C TYR A 1189 28.70 -40.36 21.86
N SER A 1190 28.31 -39.76 20.72
CA SER A 1190 27.84 -40.46 19.52
C SER A 1190 28.95 -41.07 18.64
N ALA A 1191 30.22 -40.70 18.88
CA ALA A 1191 31.34 -41.03 18.00
C ALA A 1191 31.67 -42.53 17.87
N GLY A 1192 31.25 -43.37 18.82
CA GLY A 1192 31.60 -44.80 18.86
C GLY A 1192 30.44 -45.75 18.51
N GLN A 1193 30.60 -46.57 17.46
CA GLN A 1193 29.64 -47.64 17.14
C GLN A 1193 29.62 -48.75 18.22
N ASN A 1194 28.45 -48.97 18.82
CA ASN A 1194 28.17 -49.99 19.86
C ASN A 1194 28.82 -49.74 21.24
N SER A 1195 28.84 -48.48 21.70
CA SER A 1195 29.02 -48.14 23.12
C SER A 1195 27.66 -48.03 23.85
N SER A 1196 27.65 -48.14 25.18
CA SER A 1196 26.47 -47.81 25.99
C SER A 1196 26.26 -46.29 26.05
N LEU A 1197 25.02 -45.85 26.36
CA LEU A 1197 24.79 -44.47 26.77
C LEU A 1197 25.65 -44.13 28.01
N PRO A 1198 26.09 -42.88 28.17
CA PRO A 1198 26.79 -42.46 29.38
C PRO A 1198 25.88 -42.53 30.61
N THR A 1199 26.51 -42.78 31.75
CA THR A 1199 25.88 -42.76 33.08
C THR A 1199 26.39 -41.55 33.88
N PHE A 1200 25.90 -41.40 35.12
CA PHE A 1200 26.16 -40.23 35.97
C PHE A 1200 27.64 -40.01 36.36
N ASP A 1201 28.48 -41.00 36.09
CA ASP A 1201 29.92 -41.00 36.26
C ASP A 1201 30.69 -40.46 35.04
N GLU A 1202 30.07 -40.47 33.85
CA GLU A 1202 30.65 -39.91 32.62
C GLU A 1202 30.05 -38.54 32.28
N VAL A 1203 28.79 -38.29 32.64
CA VAL A 1203 28.08 -37.03 32.38
C VAL A 1203 27.44 -36.51 33.66
N PHE A 1204 27.93 -35.34 34.09
CA PHE A 1204 27.38 -34.60 35.22
C PHE A 1204 26.67 -33.32 34.71
N LEU A 1205 25.44 -33.09 35.19
CA LEU A 1205 24.60 -31.95 34.79
C LEU A 1205 24.45 -30.99 35.97
N CYS A 1206 25.16 -29.86 35.91
CA CYS A 1206 25.11 -28.84 36.94
C CYS A 1206 23.81 -28.03 36.89
N SER A 1207 23.33 -27.64 38.08
CA SER A 1207 22.21 -26.72 38.31
C SER A 1207 22.54 -25.82 39.50
N GLU A 1208 21.73 -24.80 39.77
CA GLU A 1208 21.86 -23.96 40.97
C GLU A 1208 21.77 -24.75 42.30
N SER A 1209 21.14 -25.94 42.27
CA SER A 1209 21.00 -26.84 43.43
C SER A 1209 22.10 -27.90 43.55
N THR A 1210 23.09 -27.88 42.66
CA THR A 1210 24.20 -28.85 42.64
C THR A 1210 25.18 -28.60 43.78
N THR A 1211 25.52 -29.65 44.53
CA THR A 1211 26.38 -29.57 45.72
C THR A 1211 27.86 -29.73 45.38
N LEU A 1212 28.74 -29.07 46.14
CA LEU A 1212 30.20 -29.16 45.96
C LEU A 1212 30.76 -30.59 46.13
N GLU A 1213 30.07 -31.49 46.83
CA GLU A 1213 30.48 -32.91 46.93
C GLU A 1213 30.32 -33.66 45.60
N GLU A 1214 29.43 -33.20 44.71
CA GLU A 1214 29.16 -33.85 43.42
C GLU A 1214 30.10 -33.42 42.29
N VAL A 1215 30.86 -32.35 42.50
CA VAL A 1215 31.79 -31.73 41.53
C VAL A 1215 33.22 -32.20 41.78
#